data_AF-A0ABD3SGJ8-F1
#
_entry.id   AF-A0ABD3SGJ8-F1
#
_cell.length_a   1.000
_cell.length_b   1.000
_cell.length_c   1.000
_cell.angle_alpha   90.00
_cell.angle_beta   90.00
_cell.angle_gamma   90.00
#
_symmetry.space_group_name_H-M   'P 1'
#
loop_
_entity.id
_entity.type
_entity.pdbx_description
1 polymer ?
#
loop_
_entity_poly.entity_id
_entity_poly.type
_entity_poly.pdbx_seq_one_letter_code
_entity_poly.pdbx_strand_id
1 'polypeptide(L)'
;MVRFHQALAALLLYSSASAVEVTLGNDGAINGRGLFSKIPDLMQTATNRFLQALGIEPGHPVCVDPGFDTTVDPMMLKVMSTMLKYEDLIAALEQYKVEGISVGSTTALIPEASDAAVSGAPIEDGQSGDIDFPHGNIKAIATCGERSVCDATYGLKIAGTPDGLGAYLPDDKTVRVIVQNEGYGPLKVEKYDIYVNNGTATFGGSSIQYVDYDRTMFASFMSSDMPASDMVVGMGEMIENVVNLKGELVGKRNGYSETPVGAHFSNTDANGTYVMWKKPVESDWFFMSMCSAHLEQKHQWAEGVGVEDNLHITTEEWAYYELDKEFVGLSAHVLDLSSKTLYATAAFTNGGFEKIAEINPQHTDYVMFAISGYNGAFDNDEVIPDENIYPDHVTALRNAAYGPRADGMNYTWPKDIVPFRVYVGIKGKLEDGTDAPQDDFLARNGFKYGNIYGFAINMTNTTESAGPTAGVWRDEFHKSATNGDFVPGKWIAQPWRWDGEVKNFQHDGSWDYQNPPPGAEVGGELEGYHWWMSKGPDEGGCKTEHLSPDPRVGYTAFVQGSTCGYFGHLYLKDVPTVLEAAAGDLPASFEGEYYVYQGETDVTSQIELGGKGQYTEGRNATRNWDKDGIKEDGKLTFEDIDGLELLSNVLRIYSEDNGKLYAILQEDSSSKLGDRALITSALEHDADGVDLTYYFIAMAGGEQNSRMAAGVGIPKGVACYDGEKYTTSSHEFSGVFDASGLVRKDILGNFLLSASDIGALKRANDRAVPINEKYIIMTLQASDWSCGVIGAFAADRGGQWLLYQPNIPVDEAVF
;
A
#
# COMPACT_ATOMS: atom_id res chain seq x y z
N MET A 1 -24.11 -25.21 47.03
CA MET A 1 -24.52 -24.04 47.85
C MET A 1 -23.53 -23.64 48.94
N VAL A 2 -22.99 -24.57 49.75
CA VAL A 2 -22.02 -24.21 50.83
C VAL A 2 -20.70 -23.66 50.26
N ARG A 3 -20.20 -24.21 49.15
CA ARG A 3 -19.02 -23.65 48.43
C ARG A 3 -19.27 -22.28 47.78
N PHE A 4 -20.52 -21.98 47.43
CA PHE A 4 -20.93 -20.69 46.87
C PHE A 4 -20.95 -19.58 47.95
N HIS A 5 -21.38 -19.92 49.18
CA HIS A 5 -21.36 -19.00 50.31
C HIS A 5 -19.94 -18.77 50.86
N GLN A 6 -19.06 -19.78 50.79
CA GLN A 6 -17.64 -19.63 51.14
C GLN A 6 -16.88 -18.77 50.11
N ALA A 7 -17.22 -18.86 48.83
CA ALA A 7 -16.66 -18.00 47.78
C ALA A 7 -17.12 -16.53 47.91
N LEU A 8 -18.40 -16.30 48.26
CA LEU A 8 -18.93 -14.95 48.49
C LEU A 8 -18.29 -14.27 49.71
N ALA A 9 -17.99 -15.04 50.76
CA ALA A 9 -17.28 -14.54 51.95
C ALA A 9 -15.80 -14.20 51.65
N ALA A 10 -15.14 -14.96 50.77
CA ALA A 10 -13.78 -14.63 50.32
C ALA A 10 -13.73 -13.38 49.45
N LEU A 11 -14.75 -13.15 48.60
CA LEU A 11 -14.91 -11.95 47.77
C LEU A 11 -15.10 -10.68 48.62
N LEU A 12 -15.84 -10.78 49.72
CA LEU A 12 -16.09 -9.68 50.65
C LEU A 12 -14.88 -9.37 51.56
N LEU A 13 -14.02 -10.35 51.83
CA LEU A 13 -12.81 -10.15 52.61
C LEU A 13 -11.68 -9.51 51.77
N TYR A 14 -11.59 -9.82 50.48
CA TYR A 14 -10.55 -9.27 49.59
C TYR A 14 -10.77 -7.80 49.19
N SER A 15 -12.02 -7.32 49.14
CA SER A 15 -12.32 -5.91 48.82
C SER A 15 -11.98 -4.92 49.95
N SER A 16 -11.64 -5.41 51.15
CA SER A 16 -11.25 -4.59 52.29
C SER A 16 -9.76 -4.19 52.32
N ALA A 17 -8.94 -4.68 51.38
CA ALA A 17 -7.49 -4.48 51.39
C ALA A 17 -6.98 -3.27 50.56
N SER A 18 -7.84 -2.58 49.81
CA SER A 18 -7.50 -1.32 49.14
C SER A 18 -8.13 -0.14 49.89
N ALA A 19 -7.37 0.45 50.82
CA ALA A 19 -7.76 1.67 51.50
C ALA A 19 -7.85 2.83 50.49
N VAL A 20 -9.07 3.18 50.08
CA VAL A 20 -9.39 4.48 49.50
C VAL A 20 -9.86 5.36 50.65
N GLU A 21 -9.12 6.42 50.96
CA GLU A 21 -9.53 7.43 51.94
C GLU A 21 -10.87 8.04 51.53
N VAL A 22 -11.88 7.86 52.36
CA VAL A 22 -13.17 8.55 52.24
C VAL A 22 -13.11 9.77 53.16
N THR A 23 -12.92 10.96 52.61
CA THR A 23 -13.09 12.22 53.35
C THR A 23 -14.57 12.58 53.44
N LEU A 24 -15.06 12.81 54.67
CA LEU A 24 -16.40 13.32 54.93
C LEU A 24 -16.44 14.85 54.73
N GLY A 25 -17.36 15.32 53.90
CA GLY A 25 -17.71 16.75 53.84
C GLY A 25 -18.44 17.21 55.10
N ASN A 26 -18.32 18.50 55.43
CA ASN A 26 -18.91 19.13 56.62
C ASN A 26 -20.46 19.15 56.65
N ASP A 27 -21.13 18.54 55.67
CA ASP A 27 -22.59 18.41 55.57
C ASP A 27 -23.09 16.96 55.73
N GLY A 28 -22.20 15.98 55.94
CA GLY A 28 -22.59 14.59 56.18
C GLY A 28 -23.09 13.82 54.94
N ALA A 29 -22.91 14.35 53.72
CA ALA A 29 -23.26 13.64 52.49
C ALA A 29 -22.09 12.78 51.97
N ILE A 30 -22.37 11.50 51.66
CA ILE A 30 -21.42 10.61 50.97
C ILE A 30 -21.53 10.89 49.46
N ASN A 31 -20.50 11.49 48.85
CA ASN A 31 -20.43 11.70 47.40
C ASN A 31 -19.98 10.41 46.69
N GLY A 32 -20.92 9.53 46.37
CA GLY A 32 -20.68 8.20 45.80
C GLY A 32 -20.75 8.07 44.26
N ARG A 33 -20.33 9.08 43.48
CA ARG A 33 -20.39 9.00 42.00
C ARG A 33 -19.32 8.12 41.35
N GLY A 34 -18.26 7.71 42.06
CA GLY A 34 -17.16 6.92 41.48
C GLY A 34 -17.17 5.41 41.77
N LEU A 35 -18.04 4.94 42.68
CA LEU A 35 -18.00 3.54 43.15
C LEU A 35 -18.87 2.61 42.30
N PHE A 36 -19.98 3.11 41.75
CA PHE A 36 -20.91 2.30 40.96
C PHE A 36 -20.50 2.13 39.50
N SER A 37 -19.71 3.05 38.93
CA SER A 37 -19.19 2.94 37.56
C SER A 37 -18.09 1.88 37.40
N LYS A 38 -17.42 1.49 38.49
CA LYS A 38 -16.33 0.49 38.48
C LYS A 38 -16.76 -0.94 38.83
N ILE A 39 -18.03 -1.14 39.18
CA ILE A 39 -18.57 -2.48 39.49
C ILE A 39 -18.54 -3.42 38.26
N PRO A 40 -18.87 -2.96 37.04
CA PRO A 40 -18.72 -3.76 35.82
C PRO A 40 -17.27 -4.23 35.62
N ASP A 41 -16.29 -3.32 35.71
CA ASP A 41 -14.86 -3.63 35.54
C ASP A 41 -14.35 -4.65 36.56
N LEU A 42 -14.79 -4.52 37.82
CA LEU A 42 -14.46 -5.46 38.90
C LEU A 42 -15.07 -6.84 38.67
N MET A 43 -16.31 -6.91 38.15
CA MET A 43 -16.94 -8.18 37.78
C MET A 43 -16.30 -8.80 36.54
N GLN A 44 -15.93 -8.01 35.53
CA GLN A 44 -15.19 -8.44 34.35
C GLN A 44 -13.84 -9.04 34.76
N THR A 45 -13.09 -8.34 35.62
CA THR A 45 -11.78 -8.77 36.12
C THR A 45 -11.89 -10.06 36.94
N ALA A 46 -12.90 -10.18 37.79
CA ALA A 46 -13.14 -11.39 38.58
C ALA A 46 -13.55 -12.59 37.71
N THR A 47 -14.35 -12.35 36.66
CA THR A 47 -14.76 -13.36 35.69
C THR A 47 -13.58 -13.82 34.85
N ASN A 48 -12.76 -12.90 34.36
CA ASN A 48 -11.54 -13.18 33.60
C ASN A 48 -10.53 -14.00 34.41
N ARG A 49 -10.36 -13.68 35.70
CA ARG A 49 -9.50 -14.48 36.60
C ARG A 49 -10.09 -15.85 36.93
N PHE A 50 -11.41 -15.98 37.01
CA PHE A 50 -12.08 -17.27 37.20
C PHE A 50 -11.98 -18.16 35.95
N LEU A 51 -12.09 -17.57 34.76
CA LEU A 51 -11.87 -18.26 33.48
C LEU A 51 -10.40 -18.70 33.34
N GLN A 52 -9.43 -17.82 33.64
CA GLN A 52 -8.00 -18.18 33.68
C GLN A 52 -7.71 -19.33 34.65
N ALA A 53 -8.36 -19.34 35.83
CA ALA A 53 -8.21 -20.44 36.80
C ALA A 53 -8.80 -21.78 36.33
N LEU A 54 -9.66 -21.76 35.30
CA LEU A 54 -10.22 -22.93 34.64
C LEU A 54 -9.46 -23.33 33.36
N GLY A 55 -8.36 -22.64 33.02
CA GLY A 55 -7.64 -22.84 31.75
C GLY A 55 -8.41 -22.33 30.53
N ILE A 56 -9.45 -21.51 30.75
CA ILE A 56 -10.19 -20.82 29.69
C ILE A 56 -9.61 -19.41 29.63
N GLU A 57 -8.80 -19.11 28.63
CA GLU A 57 -8.36 -17.73 28.46
C GLU A 57 -9.60 -16.84 28.18
N PRO A 58 -9.82 -15.75 28.93
CA PRO A 58 -10.85 -14.80 28.58
C PRO A 58 -10.59 -14.28 27.16
N GLY A 59 -11.64 -14.25 26.33
CA GLY A 59 -11.56 -13.76 24.95
C GLY A 59 -10.99 -12.35 24.88
N HIS A 60 -10.37 -12.00 23.76
CA HIS A 60 -9.86 -10.65 23.55
C HIS A 60 -11.05 -9.67 23.64
N PRO A 61 -10.98 -8.61 24.46
CA PRO A 61 -12.08 -7.67 24.57
C PRO A 61 -12.24 -6.92 23.25
N VAL A 62 -13.33 -7.21 22.56
CA VAL A 62 -13.78 -6.50 21.35
C VAL A 62 -14.22 -5.09 21.74
N CYS A 63 -13.97 -4.10 20.88
CA CYS A 63 -14.44 -2.75 21.09
C CYS A 63 -15.97 -2.72 21.13
N VAL A 64 -16.54 -2.23 22.23
CA VAL A 64 -18.00 -2.16 22.40
C VAL A 64 -18.42 -0.72 22.27
N ASP A 65 -19.43 -0.44 21.44
CA ASP A 65 -20.01 0.89 21.38
C ASP A 65 -20.67 1.23 22.74
N PRO A 66 -20.17 2.22 23.49
CA PRO A 66 -20.80 2.65 24.74
C PRO A 66 -22.18 3.29 24.52
N GLY A 67 -22.58 3.46 23.26
CA GLY A 67 -23.78 4.16 22.83
C GLY A 67 -23.45 5.61 22.50
N PHE A 68 -23.80 6.03 21.29
CA PHE A 68 -23.60 7.40 20.84
C PHE A 68 -24.66 8.35 21.45
N ASP A 69 -24.37 8.94 22.62
CA ASP A 69 -25.24 9.94 23.25
C ASP A 69 -25.13 11.29 22.55
N THR A 70 -26.01 11.52 21.57
CA THR A 70 -26.16 12.80 20.87
C THR A 70 -27.13 13.74 21.57
N THR A 71 -27.11 13.86 22.90
CA THR A 71 -27.69 15.06 23.52
C THR A 71 -26.83 16.28 23.15
N VAL A 72 -26.91 16.68 21.87
CA VAL A 72 -26.37 17.93 21.34
C VAL A 72 -27.21 19.00 22.00
N ASP A 73 -26.66 19.57 23.07
CA ASP A 73 -27.31 20.62 23.84
C ASP A 73 -27.87 21.68 22.87
N PRO A 74 -29.10 22.19 23.06
CA PRO A 74 -29.67 23.22 22.18
C PRO A 74 -28.76 24.46 21.99
N MET A 75 -27.89 24.76 22.97
CA MET A 75 -26.84 25.75 22.90
C MET A 75 -25.70 25.32 21.97
N MET A 76 -25.29 24.05 21.99
CA MET A 76 -24.29 23.49 21.08
C MET A 76 -24.83 23.48 19.64
N LEU A 77 -26.08 23.06 19.40
CA LEU A 77 -26.74 23.18 18.10
C LEU A 77 -26.77 24.64 17.61
N LYS A 78 -27.05 25.59 18.51
CA LYS A 78 -27.05 27.02 18.19
C LYS A 78 -25.65 27.54 17.85
N VAL A 79 -24.60 27.05 18.52
CA VAL A 79 -23.21 27.38 18.18
C VAL A 79 -22.84 26.75 16.84
N MET A 80 -23.14 25.47 16.62
CA MET A 80 -22.89 24.76 15.36
C MET A 80 -23.62 25.41 14.19
N SER A 81 -24.85 25.93 14.38
CA SER A 81 -25.59 26.64 13.33
C SER A 81 -24.91 27.89 12.78
N THR A 82 -23.83 28.36 13.43
CA THR A 82 -23.00 29.46 12.94
C THR A 82 -21.82 29.01 12.09
N MET A 83 -21.57 27.70 12.00
CA MET A 83 -20.52 27.10 11.18
C MET A 83 -21.04 26.86 9.75
N LEU A 84 -20.17 27.02 8.75
CA LEU A 84 -20.45 26.58 7.39
C LEU A 84 -20.68 25.05 7.39
N LYS A 85 -21.66 24.57 6.61
CA LYS A 85 -22.01 23.14 6.47
C LYS A 85 -22.46 22.43 7.76
N TYR A 86 -22.98 23.15 8.75
CA TYR A 86 -23.44 22.53 10.01
C TYR A 86 -24.57 21.49 9.82
N GLU A 87 -25.39 21.63 8.77
CA GLU A 87 -26.49 20.70 8.45
C GLU A 87 -25.93 19.33 8.05
N ASP A 88 -24.87 19.30 7.24
CA ASP A 88 -24.17 18.08 6.84
C ASP A 88 -23.61 17.34 8.07
N LEU A 89 -23.02 18.10 9.01
CA LEU A 89 -22.48 17.57 10.25
C LEU A 89 -23.56 16.97 11.17
N ILE A 90 -24.71 17.65 11.30
CA ILE A 90 -25.85 17.12 12.07
C ILE A 90 -26.37 15.84 11.41
N ALA A 91 -26.55 15.84 10.09
CA ALA A 91 -27.02 14.67 9.35
C ALA A 91 -26.08 13.47 9.52
N ALA A 92 -24.76 13.68 9.43
CA ALA A 92 -23.77 12.64 9.64
C ALA A 92 -23.77 12.08 11.08
N LEU A 93 -23.92 12.95 12.09
CA LEU A 93 -24.05 12.52 13.49
C LEU A 93 -25.34 11.73 13.74
N GLU A 94 -26.44 12.13 13.10
CA GLU A 94 -27.70 11.37 13.13
C GLU A 94 -27.55 10.02 12.44
N GLN A 95 -26.85 9.95 11.31
CA GLN A 95 -26.55 8.70 10.62
C GLN A 95 -25.73 7.75 11.50
N TYR A 96 -24.66 8.21 12.13
CA TYR A 96 -23.90 7.40 13.09
C TYR A 96 -24.75 6.87 14.25
N LYS A 97 -25.72 7.65 14.71
CA LYS A 97 -26.63 7.22 15.78
C LYS A 97 -27.63 6.16 15.31
N VAL A 98 -28.19 6.34 14.11
CA VAL A 98 -29.28 5.50 13.60
C VAL A 98 -28.75 4.21 12.97
N GLU A 99 -27.68 4.32 12.20
CA GLU A 99 -27.11 3.23 11.39
C GLU A 99 -25.95 2.52 12.11
N GLY A 100 -25.34 3.13 13.13
CA GLY A 100 -24.31 2.46 13.93
C GLY A 100 -23.00 2.20 13.17
N ILE A 101 -22.63 3.09 12.24
CA ILE A 101 -21.49 2.97 11.31
C ILE A 101 -20.15 3.04 12.07
N SER A 102 -19.79 1.92 12.69
CA SER A 102 -18.53 1.69 13.39
C SER A 102 -17.57 0.87 12.54
N VAL A 103 -16.28 0.90 12.85
CA VAL A 103 -15.26 0.13 12.08
C VAL A 103 -15.66 -1.34 11.95
N GLY A 104 -15.75 -1.82 10.71
CA GLY A 104 -16.13 -3.18 10.36
C GLY A 104 -17.62 -3.50 10.41
N SER A 105 -18.49 -2.53 10.70
CA SER A 105 -19.94 -2.75 10.78
C SER A 105 -20.62 -2.78 9.41
N THR A 106 -20.02 -2.12 8.40
CA THR A 106 -20.51 -2.11 7.03
C THR A 106 -20.21 -3.45 6.37
N THR A 107 -21.26 -4.23 6.09
CA THR A 107 -21.14 -5.50 5.36
C THR A 107 -21.47 -5.37 3.87
N ALA A 108 -22.02 -4.22 3.45
CA ALA A 108 -22.26 -3.93 2.05
C ALA A 108 -20.93 -3.83 1.28
N LEU A 109 -20.92 -4.22 0.02
CA LEU A 109 -19.73 -4.28 -0.84
C LEU A 109 -19.83 -3.24 -1.97
N ILE A 110 -18.74 -2.48 -2.13
CA ILE A 110 -18.52 -1.67 -3.33
C ILE A 110 -18.37 -2.54 -4.57
N PRO A 111 -17.47 -3.55 -4.60
CA PRO A 111 -17.20 -4.30 -5.82
C PRO A 111 -18.39 -5.15 -6.25
N GLU A 112 -18.48 -5.41 -7.55
CA GLU A 112 -19.56 -6.18 -8.16
C GLU A 112 -19.04 -7.37 -8.97
N ALA A 113 -19.78 -8.47 -8.95
CA ALA A 113 -19.57 -9.62 -9.82
C ALA A 113 -20.09 -9.34 -11.24
N SER A 114 -21.16 -8.57 -11.37
CA SER A 114 -21.71 -8.04 -12.63
C SER A 114 -22.49 -6.77 -12.31
N ASP A 115 -22.67 -5.90 -13.29
CA ASP A 115 -23.37 -4.64 -13.09
C ASP A 115 -24.80 -4.91 -12.61
N ALA A 116 -25.22 -4.18 -11.57
CA ALA A 116 -26.52 -4.37 -10.94
C ALA A 116 -27.71 -4.29 -11.90
N ALA A 117 -27.68 -3.41 -12.91
CA ALA A 117 -28.77 -3.31 -13.89
C ALA A 117 -28.88 -4.54 -14.79
N VAL A 118 -27.77 -5.26 -15.01
CA VAL A 118 -27.73 -6.47 -15.84
C VAL A 118 -28.09 -7.71 -15.04
N SER A 119 -27.53 -7.85 -13.84
CA SER A 119 -27.80 -8.97 -12.93
C SER A 119 -29.21 -8.91 -12.33
N GLY A 120 -29.83 -7.73 -12.30
CA GLY A 120 -31.09 -7.48 -11.59
C GLY A 120 -30.90 -7.29 -10.08
N ALA A 121 -29.67 -7.08 -9.62
CA ALA A 121 -29.36 -6.76 -8.23
C ALA A 121 -29.91 -5.36 -7.85
N PRO A 122 -30.09 -5.09 -6.55
CA PRO A 122 -30.56 -3.79 -6.09
C PRO A 122 -29.63 -2.64 -6.50
N ILE A 123 -30.24 -1.53 -6.93
CA ILE A 123 -29.58 -0.23 -7.10
C ILE A 123 -30.14 0.68 -6.01
N GLU A 124 -29.66 0.47 -4.79
CA GLU A 124 -30.12 1.18 -3.59
C GLU A 124 -28.92 1.69 -2.79
N ASP A 125 -28.94 2.96 -2.43
CA ASP A 125 -27.87 3.63 -1.69
C ASP A 125 -27.62 2.95 -0.33
N GLY A 126 -26.35 2.65 -0.02
CA GLY A 126 -25.94 1.87 1.14
C GLY A 126 -26.05 0.34 1.01
N GLN A 127 -26.42 -0.21 -0.17
CA GLN A 127 -26.50 -1.65 -0.40
C GLN A 127 -25.52 -2.15 -1.46
N SER A 128 -25.13 -3.42 -1.37
CA SER A 128 -24.33 -4.10 -2.39
C SER A 128 -25.10 -4.29 -3.71
N GLY A 129 -24.35 -4.37 -4.82
CA GLY A 129 -24.86 -4.86 -6.11
C GLY A 129 -24.84 -6.39 -6.18
N ASP A 130 -24.44 -6.95 -7.34
CA ASP A 130 -24.23 -8.40 -7.47
C ASP A 130 -22.97 -8.83 -6.73
N ILE A 131 -23.12 -9.66 -5.70
CA ILE A 131 -22.01 -10.17 -4.86
C ILE A 131 -21.74 -11.66 -5.08
N ASP A 132 -22.35 -12.27 -6.09
CA ASP A 132 -22.15 -13.66 -6.47
C ASP A 132 -20.88 -13.80 -7.32
N PHE A 133 -19.74 -13.51 -6.70
CA PHE A 133 -18.42 -13.51 -7.34
C PHE A 133 -18.04 -14.92 -7.83
N PRO A 134 -17.61 -15.07 -9.09
CA PRO A 134 -17.49 -16.38 -9.72
C PRO A 134 -16.31 -17.23 -9.19
N HIS A 135 -15.26 -16.58 -8.66
CA HIS A 135 -13.99 -17.23 -8.32
C HIS A 135 -13.55 -16.99 -6.86
N GLY A 136 -14.49 -16.79 -5.95
CA GLY A 136 -14.21 -16.71 -4.51
C GLY A 136 -14.97 -15.59 -3.81
N ASN A 137 -15.13 -15.71 -2.49
CA ASN A 137 -15.94 -14.78 -1.71
C ASN A 137 -15.13 -13.56 -1.26
N ILE A 138 -15.80 -12.40 -1.22
CA ILE A 138 -15.27 -11.15 -0.70
C ILE A 138 -16.11 -10.70 0.50
N LYS A 139 -15.47 -10.19 1.55
CA LYS A 139 -16.11 -9.52 2.68
C LYS A 139 -15.39 -8.22 3.03
N ALA A 140 -16.15 -7.20 3.43
CA ALA A 140 -15.57 -5.98 3.98
C ALA A 140 -15.05 -6.21 5.40
N ILE A 141 -13.86 -5.68 5.70
CA ILE A 141 -13.27 -5.67 7.04
C ILE A 141 -13.19 -4.25 7.63
N ALA A 142 -13.21 -3.23 6.78
CA ALA A 142 -13.39 -1.82 7.15
C ALA A 142 -13.88 -1.02 5.93
N THR A 143 -14.54 0.11 6.16
CA THR A 143 -15.02 1.04 5.12
C THR A 143 -14.68 2.48 5.49
N CYS A 144 -14.23 3.28 4.53
CA CYS A 144 -13.96 4.71 4.76
C CYS A 144 -15.21 5.45 5.25
N GLY A 145 -15.03 6.34 6.24
CA GLY A 145 -16.12 6.99 6.95
C GLY A 145 -16.65 6.23 8.17
N GLU A 146 -16.23 4.98 8.42
CA GLU A 146 -16.54 4.28 9.67
C GLU A 146 -15.78 4.88 10.86
N ARG A 147 -16.45 5.00 12.01
CA ARG A 147 -15.85 5.53 13.24
C ARG A 147 -15.38 4.44 14.19
N SER A 148 -14.28 4.66 14.89
CA SER A 148 -13.86 3.81 15.99
C SER A 148 -14.82 3.95 17.18
N VAL A 149 -15.12 2.80 17.79
CA VAL A 149 -15.82 2.65 19.06
C VAL A 149 -14.89 2.19 20.18
N CYS A 150 -13.59 2.03 19.89
CA CYS A 150 -12.60 1.64 20.88
C CYS A 150 -12.29 2.80 21.82
N ASP A 151 -12.23 2.56 23.14
CA ASP A 151 -12.06 3.62 24.15
C ASP A 151 -10.88 4.57 23.87
N ALA A 152 -9.74 4.03 23.43
CA ALA A 152 -8.52 4.80 23.20
C ALA A 152 -8.59 5.71 21.96
N THR A 153 -9.44 5.38 21.00
CA THR A 153 -9.53 6.06 19.70
C THR A 153 -10.97 6.39 19.32
N TYR A 154 -11.86 6.50 20.31
CA TYR A 154 -13.28 6.69 20.09
C TYR A 154 -13.53 7.90 19.19
N GLY A 155 -14.22 7.66 18.09
CA GLY A 155 -14.54 8.69 17.11
C GLY A 155 -13.41 9.04 16.14
N LEU A 156 -12.25 8.38 16.14
CA LEU A 156 -11.36 8.38 14.96
C LEU A 156 -12.05 7.69 13.78
N LYS A 157 -11.67 8.02 12.54
CA LYS A 157 -12.36 7.53 11.33
C LYS A 157 -11.39 6.89 10.37
N ILE A 158 -11.82 5.83 9.70
CA ILE A 158 -11.14 5.33 8.50
C ILE A 158 -11.28 6.41 7.42
N ALA A 159 -10.15 6.84 6.86
CA ALA A 159 -10.09 8.04 6.03
C ALA A 159 -9.08 7.91 4.89
N GLY A 160 -9.37 8.62 3.79
CA GLY A 160 -8.60 8.62 2.56
C GLY A 160 -8.86 7.40 1.68
N THR A 161 -8.44 7.49 0.43
CA THR A 161 -8.59 6.39 -0.53
C THR A 161 -7.59 5.28 -0.18
N PRO A 162 -8.03 4.05 0.12
CA PRO A 162 -7.13 3.01 0.59
C PRO A 162 -6.34 2.39 -0.56
N ASP A 163 -5.02 2.39 -0.43
CA ASP A 163 -4.10 1.91 -1.46
C ASP A 163 -3.19 0.84 -0.83
N GLY A 164 -1.98 1.22 -0.40
CA GLY A 164 -0.97 0.32 0.13
C GLY A 164 -1.37 -0.37 1.42
N LEU A 165 -0.98 -1.64 1.60
CA LEU A 165 -1.41 -2.41 2.77
C LEU A 165 -0.39 -3.44 3.27
N GLY A 166 -0.60 -3.89 4.51
CA GLY A 166 0.12 -5.02 5.10
C GLY A 166 -0.55 -5.55 6.36
N ALA A 167 -0.13 -6.72 6.82
CA ALA A 167 -0.63 -7.28 8.07
C ALA A 167 0.45 -8.02 8.87
N TYR A 168 0.37 -7.94 10.20
CA TYR A 168 1.27 -8.62 11.13
C TYR A 168 0.61 -8.87 12.50
N LEU A 169 1.34 -9.55 13.38
CA LEU A 169 0.91 -9.83 14.75
C LEU A 169 1.61 -8.84 15.71
N PRO A 170 0.92 -7.82 16.28
CA PRO A 170 1.50 -7.03 17.36
C PRO A 170 1.58 -7.84 18.68
N ASP A 171 0.74 -8.87 18.81
CA ASP A 171 0.76 -9.89 19.86
C ASP A 171 0.14 -11.18 19.33
N ASP A 172 0.19 -12.28 20.10
CA ASP A 172 -0.27 -13.60 19.66
C ASP A 172 -1.79 -13.69 19.38
N LYS A 173 -2.58 -12.71 19.82
CA LYS A 173 -4.05 -12.70 19.78
C LYS A 173 -4.63 -11.73 18.77
N THR A 174 -3.79 -10.89 18.17
CA THR A 174 -4.24 -9.78 17.33
C THR A 174 -3.66 -9.91 15.93
N VAL A 175 -4.50 -9.75 14.90
CA VAL A 175 -4.04 -9.44 13.54
C VAL A 175 -4.20 -7.95 13.35
N ARG A 176 -3.09 -7.22 13.19
CA ARG A 176 -3.12 -5.82 12.79
C ARG A 176 -3.07 -5.75 11.28
N VAL A 177 -4.09 -5.14 10.69
CA VAL A 177 -4.08 -4.71 9.29
C VAL A 177 -3.71 -3.24 9.27
N ILE A 178 -2.66 -2.90 8.53
CA ILE A 178 -2.23 -1.52 8.27
C ILE A 178 -2.58 -1.18 6.83
N VAL A 179 -3.16 0.00 6.63
CA VAL A 179 -3.46 0.53 5.31
C VAL A 179 -2.98 1.97 5.24
N GLN A 180 -2.23 2.26 4.20
CA GLN A 180 -1.91 3.61 3.76
C GLN A 180 -3.05 4.12 2.87
N ASN A 181 -3.35 5.41 3.00
CA ASN A 181 -4.32 6.07 2.13
C ASN A 181 -3.67 7.14 1.27
N GLU A 182 -4.21 7.28 0.06
CA GLU A 182 -3.77 8.19 -0.98
C GLU A 182 -4.55 9.51 -0.87
N GLY A 183 -3.98 10.45 -0.13
CA GLY A 183 -4.53 11.77 0.11
C GLY A 183 -3.61 12.87 -0.42
N TYR A 184 -4.17 13.84 -1.15
CA TYR A 184 -3.37 14.87 -1.83
C TYR A 184 -3.31 16.20 -1.08
N GLY A 185 -3.79 16.21 0.17
CA GLY A 185 -3.90 17.39 1.00
C GLY A 185 -4.58 18.57 0.27
N PRO A 186 -4.01 19.79 0.32
CA PRO A 186 -4.63 20.97 -0.28
C PRO A 186 -4.72 20.91 -1.80
N LEU A 187 -3.99 20.02 -2.46
CA LEU A 187 -4.03 19.90 -3.92
C LEU A 187 -5.43 19.47 -4.40
N LYS A 188 -6.10 18.60 -3.62
CA LYS A 188 -7.47 18.13 -3.86
C LYS A 188 -8.40 18.46 -2.67
N VAL A 189 -8.40 17.61 -1.63
CA VAL A 189 -9.26 17.72 -0.44
C VAL A 189 -8.40 17.66 0.83
N GLU A 190 -8.52 18.65 1.70
CA GLU A 190 -7.82 18.63 2.98
C GLU A 190 -8.50 17.66 3.97
N LYS A 191 -7.72 16.67 4.41
CA LYS A 191 -8.04 15.76 5.51
C LYS A 191 -7.80 16.44 6.87
N TYR A 192 -8.45 15.93 7.92
CA TYR A 192 -8.13 16.31 9.30
C TYR A 192 -6.64 16.16 9.65
N ASP A 193 -6.18 16.96 10.62
CA ASP A 193 -4.79 16.98 11.06
C ASP A 193 -4.35 15.71 11.80
N ILE A 194 -3.16 15.24 11.44
CA ILE A 194 -2.38 14.25 12.18
C ILE A 194 -1.30 15.00 12.95
N TYR A 195 -1.35 14.87 14.27
CA TYR A 195 -0.39 15.49 15.16
C TYR A 195 0.85 14.60 15.29
N VAL A 196 2.02 15.14 14.96
CA VAL A 196 3.27 14.38 14.99
C VAL A 196 4.29 15.06 15.91
N ASN A 197 5.30 14.29 16.32
CA ASN A 197 6.42 14.77 17.12
C ASN A 197 5.95 15.42 18.43
N ASN A 198 5.02 14.78 19.14
CA ASN A 198 4.35 15.32 20.34
C ASN A 198 3.57 16.62 20.10
N GLY A 199 3.02 16.80 18.88
CA GLY A 199 2.21 17.95 18.49
C GLY A 199 3.02 19.20 18.13
N THR A 200 4.32 19.07 17.87
CA THR A 200 5.15 20.19 17.39
C THR A 200 4.89 20.54 15.93
N ALA A 201 4.33 19.59 15.16
CA ALA A 201 3.92 19.76 13.78
C ALA A 201 2.63 18.99 13.50
N THR A 202 1.95 19.38 12.43
CA THR A 202 0.73 18.74 11.93
C THR A 202 0.87 18.41 10.44
N PHE A 203 0.28 17.28 10.05
CA PHE A 203 0.21 16.83 8.66
C PHE A 203 -1.25 16.61 8.25
N GLY A 204 -1.60 17.09 7.06
CA GLY A 204 -2.77 16.62 6.31
C GLY A 204 -2.37 15.70 5.16
N GLY A 205 -3.32 15.41 4.26
CA GLY A 205 -3.08 14.55 3.09
C GLY A 205 -3.02 13.06 3.45
N SER A 206 -2.15 12.31 2.77
CA SER A 206 -1.97 10.87 2.99
C SER A 206 -1.61 10.52 4.44
N SER A 207 -1.95 9.30 4.84
CA SER A 207 -1.58 8.79 6.16
C SER A 207 -1.59 7.27 6.22
N ILE A 208 -1.20 6.72 7.36
CA ILE A 208 -1.15 5.27 7.59
C ILE A 208 -2.00 4.94 8.81
N GLN A 209 -3.08 4.21 8.60
CA GLN A 209 -4.02 3.78 9.64
C GLN A 209 -3.91 2.28 9.88
N TYR A 210 -4.37 1.83 11.05
CA TYR A 210 -4.49 0.41 11.34
C TYR A 210 -5.83 0.06 11.97
N VAL A 211 -6.24 -1.19 11.77
CA VAL A 211 -7.31 -1.86 12.52
C VAL A 211 -6.76 -3.17 13.07
N ASP A 212 -6.99 -3.38 14.36
CA ASP A 212 -6.64 -4.61 15.06
C ASP A 212 -7.87 -5.50 15.16
N TYR A 213 -7.70 -6.76 14.78
CA TYR A 213 -8.75 -7.78 14.84
C TYR A 213 -8.35 -8.92 15.78
N ASP A 214 -9.32 -9.47 16.52
CA ASP A 214 -9.13 -10.74 17.24
C ASP A 214 -8.76 -11.83 16.22
N ARG A 215 -7.56 -12.39 16.40
CA ARG A 215 -6.96 -13.35 15.48
C ARG A 215 -7.75 -14.64 15.36
N THR A 216 -8.41 -15.07 16.43
CA THR A 216 -9.23 -16.30 16.41
C THR A 216 -10.48 -16.08 15.56
N MET A 217 -11.13 -14.94 15.73
CA MET A 217 -12.33 -14.57 14.98
C MET A 217 -11.99 -14.29 13.51
N PHE A 218 -10.89 -13.57 13.25
CA PHE A 218 -10.38 -13.32 11.90
C PHE A 218 -10.11 -14.63 11.14
N ALA A 219 -9.48 -15.61 11.80
CA ALA A 219 -9.20 -16.93 11.21
C ALA A 219 -10.47 -17.71 10.81
N SER A 220 -11.64 -17.38 11.35
CA SER A 220 -12.93 -18.01 10.99
C SER A 220 -13.85 -17.11 10.17
N PHE A 221 -13.46 -15.86 9.94
CA PHE A 221 -14.36 -14.79 9.45
C PHE A 221 -15.01 -15.12 8.10
N MET A 222 -14.25 -15.68 7.16
CA MET A 222 -14.78 -16.06 5.84
C MET A 222 -15.92 -17.09 5.92
N SER A 223 -15.92 -17.94 6.94
CA SER A 223 -16.95 -18.96 7.18
C SER A 223 -18.12 -18.52 8.08
N SER A 224 -18.08 -17.29 8.61
CA SER A 224 -19.08 -16.77 9.57
C SER A 224 -19.97 -15.68 8.98
N ASP A 225 -21.17 -15.50 9.51
CA ASP A 225 -22.10 -14.42 9.09
C ASP A 225 -21.96 -13.13 9.93
N MET A 226 -20.98 -13.09 10.83
CA MET A 226 -20.74 -11.91 11.68
C MET A 226 -20.18 -10.74 10.87
N PRO A 227 -20.49 -9.49 11.24
CA PRO A 227 -19.78 -8.33 10.72
C PRO A 227 -18.35 -8.29 11.27
N ALA A 228 -17.45 -7.60 10.58
CA ALA A 228 -16.07 -7.43 11.03
C ALA A 228 -15.96 -6.63 12.34
N SER A 229 -16.95 -5.78 12.64
CA SER A 229 -17.02 -5.03 13.91
C SER A 229 -16.96 -5.94 15.14
N ASP A 230 -17.47 -7.16 15.03
CA ASP A 230 -17.48 -8.12 16.14
C ASP A 230 -16.09 -8.67 16.44
N MET A 231 -15.11 -8.51 15.54
CA MET A 231 -13.72 -8.90 15.77
C MET A 231 -12.78 -7.70 15.98
N VAL A 232 -13.24 -6.45 15.91
CA VAL A 232 -12.38 -5.25 16.09
C VAL A 232 -11.98 -5.09 17.56
N VAL A 233 -10.67 -5.00 17.82
CA VAL A 233 -10.10 -4.83 19.17
C VAL A 233 -9.24 -3.57 19.31
N GLY A 234 -8.99 -2.86 18.20
CA GLY A 234 -8.23 -1.61 18.17
C GLY A 234 -8.28 -0.94 16.81
N MET A 235 -8.01 0.37 16.77
CA MET A 235 -7.88 1.17 15.56
C MET A 235 -7.06 2.42 15.89
N GLY A 236 -6.30 2.95 14.95
CA GLY A 236 -5.66 4.26 15.10
C GLY A 236 -4.73 4.66 13.95
N GLU A 237 -3.99 5.74 14.16
CA GLU A 237 -2.91 6.19 13.29
C GLU A 237 -1.59 5.47 13.64
N MET A 238 -0.80 5.18 12.60
CA MET A 238 0.52 4.56 12.72
C MET A 238 1.66 5.58 12.78
N ILE A 239 1.44 6.84 12.38
CA ILE A 239 2.47 7.88 12.37
C ILE A 239 2.34 8.74 13.65
N GLU A 240 3.30 8.61 14.57
CA GLU A 240 3.41 9.46 15.76
C GLU A 240 4.59 10.42 15.68
N ASN A 241 5.66 10.03 14.98
CA ASN A 241 6.84 10.86 14.76
C ASN A 241 7.21 10.89 13.27
N VAL A 242 7.80 12.01 12.82
CA VAL A 242 8.29 12.17 11.44
C VAL A 242 9.69 12.75 11.47
N VAL A 243 10.61 12.08 10.78
CA VAL A 243 12.02 12.46 10.61
C VAL A 243 12.28 12.75 9.13
N ASN A 244 12.83 13.93 8.84
CA ASN A 244 13.10 14.37 7.47
C ASN A 244 14.44 13.82 6.91
N LEU A 245 14.74 14.15 5.65
CA LEU A 245 15.97 13.71 4.95
C LEU A 245 17.29 14.18 5.60
N LYS A 246 17.26 15.17 6.51
CA LYS A 246 18.44 15.59 7.29
C LYS A 246 18.61 14.79 8.59
N GLY A 247 17.71 13.85 8.88
CA GLY A 247 17.64 13.14 10.16
C GLY A 247 17.05 13.98 11.29
N GLU A 248 16.35 15.08 10.97
CA GLU A 248 15.75 15.98 11.96
C GLU A 248 14.27 15.65 12.15
N LEU A 249 13.77 15.78 13.39
CA LEU A 249 12.33 15.77 13.62
C LEU A 249 11.68 16.93 12.88
N VAL A 250 10.61 16.64 12.13
CA VAL A 250 9.83 17.67 11.44
C VAL A 250 9.20 18.62 12.45
N GLY A 251 9.40 19.91 12.24
CA GLY A 251 8.87 21.00 13.05
C GLY A 251 7.80 21.79 12.31
N LYS A 252 7.27 22.81 12.98
CA LYS A 252 6.30 23.74 12.39
C LYS A 252 6.89 24.50 11.19
N ARG A 253 6.13 24.60 10.10
CA ARG A 253 6.48 25.41 8.93
C ARG A 253 6.53 26.91 9.26
N ASN A 254 7.54 27.61 8.74
CA ASN A 254 7.69 29.06 8.85
C ASN A 254 6.87 29.84 7.78
N GLY A 255 5.60 29.49 7.60
CA GLY A 255 4.73 30.09 6.58
C GLY A 255 5.26 29.86 5.16
N TYR A 256 5.49 30.94 4.40
CA TYR A 256 6.10 30.89 3.06
C TYR A 256 7.62 31.12 3.08
N SER A 257 8.18 31.39 4.24
CA SER A 257 9.61 31.61 4.40
C SER A 257 10.35 30.30 4.66
N GLU A 258 11.67 30.35 4.53
CA GLU A 258 12.56 29.24 4.81
C GLU A 258 12.31 28.63 6.20
N THR A 259 12.22 27.30 6.23
CA THR A 259 12.20 26.49 7.45
C THR A 259 13.52 25.71 7.53
N PRO A 260 14.59 26.30 8.06
CA PRO A 260 15.94 25.74 7.92
C PRO A 260 16.19 24.46 8.73
N VAL A 261 15.35 24.21 9.75
CA VAL A 261 15.40 23.01 10.61
C VAL A 261 14.00 22.39 10.67
N GLY A 262 13.92 21.08 10.47
CA GLY A 262 12.68 20.33 10.56
C GLY A 262 11.69 20.60 9.41
N ALA A 263 12.16 20.99 8.23
CA ALA A 263 11.31 21.03 7.03
C ALA A 263 10.90 19.62 6.60
N HIS A 264 9.70 19.51 6.02
CA HIS A 264 9.30 18.34 5.24
C HIS A 264 9.63 18.61 3.77
N PHE A 265 10.68 17.96 3.27
CA PHE A 265 11.31 18.32 2.00
C PHE A 265 10.47 18.00 0.76
N SER A 266 9.48 17.12 0.88
CA SER A 266 8.49 16.87 -0.17
C SER A 266 7.60 18.07 -0.49
N ASN A 267 7.69 19.15 0.32
CA ASN A 267 6.95 20.39 0.09
C ASN A 267 7.87 21.60 -0.14
N THR A 268 9.19 21.40 -0.19
CA THR A 268 10.18 22.49 -0.16
C THR A 268 11.34 22.31 -1.13
N ASP A 269 12.07 23.39 -1.36
CA ASP A 269 13.45 23.31 -1.86
C ASP A 269 14.41 22.83 -0.75
N ALA A 270 15.69 22.63 -1.09
CA ALA A 270 16.72 22.15 -0.18
C ALA A 270 17.03 23.12 0.99
N ASN A 271 16.67 24.40 0.86
CA ASN A 271 16.78 25.37 1.95
C ASN A 271 15.59 25.27 2.92
N GLY A 272 14.50 24.58 2.54
CA GLY A 272 13.28 24.50 3.34
C GLY A 272 12.28 25.61 3.01
N THR A 273 12.39 26.26 1.85
CA THR A 273 11.40 27.21 1.32
C THR A 273 10.23 26.45 0.74
N TYR A 274 9.00 26.83 1.07
CA TYR A 274 7.80 26.18 0.55
C TYR A 274 7.61 26.42 -0.97
N VAL A 275 7.36 25.34 -1.73
CA VAL A 275 7.28 25.41 -3.20
C VAL A 275 6.02 24.80 -3.83
N MET A 276 5.15 24.17 -3.04
CA MET A 276 3.93 23.54 -3.57
C MET A 276 2.89 24.56 -4.05
N TRP A 277 2.13 24.18 -5.08
CA TRP A 277 1.15 25.04 -5.75
C TRP A 277 0.07 25.60 -4.81
N LYS A 278 -0.39 24.79 -3.85
CA LYS A 278 -1.33 25.20 -2.81
C LYS A 278 -0.74 24.98 -1.44
N LYS A 279 -1.11 25.84 -0.51
CA LYS A 279 -0.75 25.76 0.91
C LYS A 279 -1.90 25.13 1.70
N PRO A 280 -1.62 24.21 2.66
CA PRO A 280 -2.66 23.72 3.56
C PRO A 280 -3.19 24.86 4.44
N VAL A 281 -4.50 24.86 4.67
CA VAL A 281 -5.22 25.89 5.44
C VAL A 281 -4.94 25.74 6.93
N GLU A 282 -5.02 24.51 7.44
CA GLU A 282 -4.88 24.21 8.88
C GLU A 282 -3.53 23.56 9.21
N SER A 283 -3.14 22.52 8.47
CA SER A 283 -1.93 21.75 8.74
C SER A 283 -0.63 22.53 8.47
N ASP A 284 0.45 22.17 9.16
CA ASP A 284 1.77 22.72 8.90
C ASP A 284 2.34 22.22 7.57
N TRP A 285 2.20 20.92 7.32
CA TRP A 285 2.66 20.18 6.14
C TRP A 285 1.55 19.24 5.64
N PHE A 286 1.80 18.54 4.54
CA PHE A 286 0.98 17.42 4.11
C PHE A 286 1.85 16.43 3.37
N PHE A 287 1.55 15.14 3.52
CA PHE A 287 2.10 14.12 2.65
C PHE A 287 1.39 14.18 1.30
N MET A 288 2.15 14.02 0.22
CA MET A 288 1.62 13.89 -1.14
C MET A 288 0.86 12.58 -1.31
N SER A 289 0.44 12.28 -2.54
CA SER A 289 -0.05 10.96 -2.92
C SER A 289 0.90 9.89 -2.40
N MET A 290 0.51 9.14 -1.38
CA MET A 290 1.21 7.91 -1.06
C MET A 290 0.67 6.88 -2.04
N CYS A 291 1.48 6.46 -3.02
CA CYS A 291 1.11 5.34 -3.88
C CYS A 291 1.75 4.09 -3.30
N SER A 292 0.90 3.08 -3.07
CA SER A 292 1.19 1.79 -2.48
C SER A 292 2.02 1.79 -1.20
N ALA A 293 2.13 0.59 -0.67
CA ALA A 293 2.98 0.29 0.45
C ALA A 293 3.21 -1.21 0.55
N HIS A 294 4.31 -1.60 1.18
CA HIS A 294 4.59 -2.99 1.48
C HIS A 294 5.17 -3.15 2.88
N LEU A 295 4.65 -4.12 3.62
CA LEU A 295 5.10 -4.43 4.97
C LEU A 295 6.23 -5.44 4.91
N GLU A 296 7.38 -5.03 5.43
CA GLU A 296 8.56 -5.89 5.58
C GLU A 296 8.67 -6.33 7.04
N GLN A 297 8.63 -7.64 7.26
CA GLN A 297 8.87 -8.19 8.58
C GLN A 297 10.36 -8.38 8.83
N LYS A 298 10.76 -8.24 10.10
CA LYS A 298 12.11 -8.54 10.55
C LYS A 298 12.54 -9.92 10.06
N HIS A 299 13.71 -9.99 9.45
CA HIS A 299 14.34 -11.24 9.01
C HIS A 299 13.40 -12.09 8.14
N GLN A 300 12.73 -11.46 7.19
CA GLN A 300 11.65 -12.12 6.44
C GLN A 300 12.11 -13.24 5.49
N TRP A 301 13.41 -13.34 5.21
CA TRP A 301 13.94 -14.34 4.28
C TRP A 301 14.58 -15.53 5.00
N ALA A 302 15.32 -15.26 6.08
CA ALA A 302 15.91 -16.22 7.00
C ALA A 302 16.43 -15.45 8.23
N GLU A 303 16.85 -16.17 9.28
CA GLU A 303 17.49 -15.55 10.45
C GLU A 303 18.65 -14.61 10.02
N GLY A 304 18.56 -13.33 10.40
CA GLY A 304 19.55 -12.31 10.04
C GLY A 304 19.52 -11.83 8.58
N VAL A 305 18.67 -12.39 7.72
CA VAL A 305 18.58 -12.06 6.29
C VAL A 305 17.38 -11.16 6.02
N GLY A 306 17.69 -10.00 5.45
CA GLY A 306 16.74 -8.90 5.26
C GLY A 306 16.84 -7.81 6.33
N VAL A 307 15.78 -7.01 6.44
CA VAL A 307 15.69 -5.91 7.42
C VAL A 307 15.69 -6.41 8.87
N GLU A 308 16.20 -5.58 9.79
CA GLU A 308 16.36 -5.89 11.22
C GLU A 308 15.11 -5.58 12.05
N ASP A 309 14.20 -4.78 11.51
CA ASP A 309 12.97 -4.33 12.18
C ASP A 309 11.73 -4.65 11.34
N ASN A 310 10.56 -4.68 11.99
CA ASN A 310 9.30 -4.69 11.25
C ASN A 310 9.01 -3.26 10.77
N LEU A 311 8.87 -3.08 9.47
CA LEU A 311 8.70 -1.78 8.85
C LEU A 311 7.62 -1.78 7.77
N HIS A 312 7.09 -0.61 7.49
CA HIS A 312 6.13 -0.39 6.40
C HIS A 312 6.71 0.68 5.49
N ILE A 313 7.00 0.33 4.25
CA ILE A 313 7.54 1.25 3.26
C ILE A 313 6.38 1.77 2.44
N THR A 314 6.30 3.09 2.30
CA THR A 314 5.35 3.77 1.42
C THR A 314 6.08 4.87 0.67
N THR A 315 5.50 5.33 -0.42
CA THR A 315 6.18 6.19 -1.38
C THR A 315 5.30 7.35 -1.79
N GLU A 316 5.86 8.55 -1.83
CA GLU A 316 5.17 9.66 -2.46
C GLU A 316 5.30 9.55 -3.99
N GLU A 317 4.20 9.62 -4.72
CA GLU A 317 4.15 9.29 -6.15
C GLU A 317 4.31 10.53 -7.03
N TRP A 318 3.41 11.52 -6.86
CA TRP A 318 3.38 12.73 -7.67
C TRP A 318 3.14 14.01 -6.87
N ALA A 319 3.52 15.17 -7.45
CA ALA A 319 3.35 16.47 -6.82
C ALA A 319 3.15 17.63 -7.80
N TYR A 320 2.34 18.61 -7.38
CA TYR A 320 2.16 19.88 -8.08
C TYR A 320 2.87 21.03 -7.35
N TYR A 321 3.89 21.58 -8.00
CA TYR A 321 4.69 22.66 -7.45
C TYR A 321 4.83 23.84 -8.42
N GLU A 322 5.26 24.98 -7.89
CA GLU A 322 5.49 26.19 -8.67
C GLU A 322 6.68 25.99 -9.62
N LEU A 323 6.40 25.91 -10.94
CA LEU A 323 7.34 25.48 -11.99
C LEU A 323 8.59 26.34 -12.16
N ASP A 324 8.61 27.56 -11.61
CA ASP A 324 9.76 28.46 -11.63
C ASP A 324 10.68 28.31 -10.41
N LYS A 325 10.37 27.36 -9.50
CA LYS A 325 11.15 27.08 -8.29
C LYS A 325 12.00 25.82 -8.42
N GLU A 326 13.00 25.73 -7.55
CA GLU A 326 13.69 24.47 -7.27
C GLU A 326 12.86 23.62 -6.29
N PHE A 327 13.03 22.30 -6.34
CA PHE A 327 12.29 21.36 -5.52
C PHE A 327 13.20 20.18 -5.14
N VAL A 328 13.11 19.65 -3.92
CA VAL A 328 13.89 18.45 -3.53
C VAL A 328 13.39 17.21 -4.25
N GLY A 329 12.08 17.08 -4.44
CA GLY A 329 11.45 15.89 -5.01
C GLY A 329 10.68 15.10 -3.96
N LEU A 330 10.30 13.88 -4.32
CA LEU A 330 9.44 12.99 -3.54
C LEU A 330 10.25 11.78 -3.05
N SER A 331 10.50 11.76 -1.74
CA SER A 331 11.27 10.69 -1.10
C SER A 331 10.37 9.50 -0.74
N ALA A 332 10.94 8.30 -0.70
CA ALA A 332 10.29 7.19 -0.04
C ALA A 332 10.25 7.40 1.48
N HIS A 333 9.33 6.72 2.17
CA HIS A 333 9.17 6.79 3.61
C HIS A 333 9.18 5.40 4.23
N VAL A 334 9.96 5.23 5.30
CA VAL A 334 10.10 3.98 6.03
C VAL A 334 9.54 4.17 7.44
N LEU A 335 8.42 3.52 7.73
CA LEU A 335 7.79 3.54 9.05
C LEU A 335 8.35 2.43 9.93
N ASP A 336 8.98 2.78 11.06
CA ASP A 336 9.25 1.85 12.16
C ASP A 336 7.93 1.51 12.85
N LEU A 337 7.46 0.27 12.72
CA LEU A 337 6.18 -0.16 13.31
C LEU A 337 6.21 -0.19 14.84
N SER A 338 7.39 -0.30 15.45
CA SER A 338 7.57 -0.38 16.90
C SER A 338 7.55 1.01 17.54
N SER A 339 8.25 1.98 16.96
CA SER A 339 8.36 3.34 17.48
C SER A 339 7.34 4.30 16.87
N LYS A 340 6.63 3.87 15.81
CA LYS A 340 5.70 4.70 15.03
C LYS A 340 6.36 5.96 14.47
N THR A 341 7.63 5.83 14.10
CA THR A 341 8.41 6.92 13.50
C THR A 341 8.52 6.69 12.00
N LEU A 342 8.04 7.65 11.22
CA LEU A 342 8.18 7.68 9.78
C LEU A 342 9.47 8.42 9.40
N TYR A 343 10.38 7.74 8.72
CA TYR A 343 11.64 8.30 8.26
C TYR A 343 11.59 8.54 6.76
N ALA A 344 11.84 9.77 6.31
CA ALA A 344 12.11 10.03 4.90
C ALA A 344 13.48 9.46 4.52
N THR A 345 13.59 8.84 3.35
CA THR A 345 14.85 8.34 2.81
C THR A 345 15.00 8.68 1.33
N ALA A 346 16.18 9.15 0.96
CA ALA A 346 16.58 9.39 -0.42
C ALA A 346 17.42 8.23 -0.98
N ALA A 347 17.52 7.09 -0.27
CA ALA A 347 18.28 5.92 -0.72
C ALA A 347 17.85 5.42 -2.10
N PHE A 348 16.58 5.66 -2.45
CA PHE A 348 15.95 5.23 -3.69
C PHE A 348 15.86 6.33 -4.76
N THR A 349 16.50 7.48 -4.54
CA THR A 349 16.25 8.78 -5.19
C THR A 349 15.05 9.54 -4.62
N ASN A 350 14.77 10.73 -5.15
CA ASN A 350 13.58 11.54 -4.82
C ASN A 350 12.67 11.76 -6.03
N GLY A 351 12.53 10.79 -6.94
CA GLY A 351 11.76 10.92 -8.19
C GLY A 351 10.26 10.66 -8.10
N GLY A 352 9.79 10.13 -6.99
CA GLY A 352 8.45 9.55 -6.88
C GLY A 352 8.39 8.11 -7.38
N PHE A 353 7.55 7.30 -6.75
CA PHE A 353 7.52 5.84 -6.92
C PHE A 353 6.11 5.30 -6.76
N GLU A 354 5.90 4.09 -7.30
CA GLU A 354 4.63 3.35 -7.11
C GLU A 354 4.76 2.39 -5.95
N LYS A 355 5.82 1.56 -5.95
CA LYS A 355 6.01 0.53 -4.94
C LYS A 355 7.47 0.19 -4.75
N ILE A 356 7.83 -0.02 -3.49
CA ILE A 356 9.14 -0.51 -3.08
C ILE A 356 8.90 -1.71 -2.18
N ALA A 357 9.45 -2.87 -2.55
CA ALA A 357 9.34 -4.08 -1.75
C ALA A 357 10.70 -4.76 -1.61
N GLU A 358 10.98 -5.29 -0.43
CA GLU A 358 12.19 -6.04 -0.15
C GLU A 358 12.21 -7.32 -1.00
N ILE A 359 13.38 -7.65 -1.53
CA ILE A 359 13.65 -8.93 -2.19
C ILE A 359 14.78 -9.64 -1.45
N ASN A 360 14.82 -10.97 -1.53
CA ASN A 360 15.75 -11.77 -0.75
C ASN A 360 17.23 -11.46 -1.09
N PRO A 361 18.02 -10.85 -0.19
CA PRO A 361 19.43 -10.58 -0.45
C PRO A 361 20.31 -11.83 -0.34
N GLN A 362 19.78 -12.92 0.25
CA GLN A 362 20.48 -14.18 0.52
C GLN A 362 21.81 -14.01 1.30
N HIS A 363 22.01 -12.87 1.95
CA HIS A 363 23.19 -12.53 2.72
C HIS A 363 22.78 -11.72 3.95
N THR A 364 23.46 -11.94 5.08
CA THR A 364 23.08 -11.34 6.38
C THR A 364 23.51 -9.89 6.52
N ASP A 365 24.49 -9.43 5.76
CA ASP A 365 25.03 -8.06 5.88
C ASP A 365 24.37 -7.05 4.93
N TYR A 366 23.59 -7.54 3.97
CA TYR A 366 22.97 -6.72 2.93
C TYR A 366 21.44 -6.77 3.01
N VAL A 367 20.81 -5.74 2.47
CA VAL A 367 19.37 -5.69 2.14
C VAL A 367 19.22 -5.39 0.65
N MET A 368 18.12 -5.85 0.06
CA MET A 368 17.81 -5.58 -1.34
C MET A 368 16.34 -5.22 -1.50
N PHE A 369 16.05 -4.25 -2.36
CA PHE A 369 14.68 -3.80 -2.63
C PHE A 369 14.47 -3.66 -4.13
N ALA A 370 13.35 -4.16 -4.64
CA ALA A 370 12.90 -3.85 -5.98
C ALA A 370 12.11 -2.52 -5.95
N ILE A 371 12.22 -1.73 -7.02
CA ILE A 371 11.66 -0.37 -7.10
C ILE A 371 10.88 -0.20 -8.40
N SER A 372 9.62 0.21 -8.29
CA SER A 372 8.77 0.59 -9.43
C SER A 372 8.49 2.09 -9.48
N GLY A 373 7.90 2.54 -10.57
CA GLY A 373 7.45 3.91 -10.79
C GLY A 373 8.36 4.81 -11.56
N TYR A 374 8.23 6.10 -11.25
CA TYR A 374 8.75 7.21 -12.00
C TYR A 374 10.21 7.56 -11.68
N ASN A 375 10.72 8.51 -12.47
CA ASN A 375 11.92 9.31 -12.24
C ASN A 375 11.54 10.80 -12.37
N GLY A 376 10.66 11.31 -11.52
CA GLY A 376 10.26 12.73 -11.48
C GLY A 376 8.83 13.00 -11.92
N ALA A 377 7.82 12.42 -11.25
CA ALA A 377 6.41 12.70 -11.52
C ALA A 377 5.93 14.02 -10.89
N PHE A 378 6.51 15.14 -11.34
CA PHE A 378 6.18 16.49 -10.84
C PHE A 378 5.52 17.38 -11.88
N ASP A 379 4.85 16.78 -12.86
CA ASP A 379 4.17 17.49 -13.93
C ASP A 379 2.84 18.10 -13.46
N ASN A 380 2.41 19.15 -14.15
CA ASN A 380 1.19 19.91 -13.85
C ASN A 380 0.12 19.67 -14.94
N ASP A 381 0.04 18.45 -15.46
CA ASP A 381 -0.81 18.10 -16.62
C ASP A 381 -2.31 18.34 -16.39
N GLU A 382 -2.75 18.40 -15.12
CA GLU A 382 -4.12 18.77 -14.76
C GLU A 382 -4.40 20.29 -14.78
N VAL A 383 -3.36 21.13 -14.78
CA VAL A 383 -3.51 22.60 -14.70
C VAL A 383 -3.95 23.20 -16.04
N ILE A 384 -3.51 22.61 -17.15
CA ILE A 384 -3.97 22.94 -18.50
C ILE A 384 -4.31 21.62 -19.21
N PRO A 385 -5.59 21.27 -19.32
CA PRO A 385 -6.01 20.08 -20.06
C PRO A 385 -5.42 20.09 -21.47
N ASP A 386 -4.85 18.96 -21.88
CA ASP A 386 -4.21 18.71 -23.19
C ASP A 386 -2.79 19.32 -23.40
N GLU A 387 -2.15 19.88 -22.37
CA GLU A 387 -0.72 20.26 -22.42
C GLU A 387 0.09 19.48 -21.38
N ASN A 388 1.11 18.73 -21.83
CA ASN A 388 2.11 18.16 -20.91
C ASN A 388 3.04 19.29 -20.45
N ILE A 389 2.92 19.69 -19.19
CA ILE A 389 3.70 20.79 -18.64
C ILE A 389 4.74 20.22 -17.69
N TYR A 390 5.95 20.06 -18.23
CA TYR A 390 7.11 19.64 -17.45
C TYR A 390 7.80 20.83 -16.79
N PRO A 391 8.57 20.59 -15.70
CA PRO A 391 9.34 21.63 -15.05
C PRO A 391 10.61 21.99 -15.84
N ASP A 392 10.44 22.71 -16.95
CA ASP A 392 11.52 23.17 -17.82
C ASP A 392 12.63 23.92 -17.07
N HIS A 393 12.28 24.61 -15.98
CA HIS A 393 13.25 25.28 -15.12
C HIS A 393 14.27 24.30 -14.52
N VAL A 394 13.82 23.17 -13.97
CA VAL A 394 14.70 22.15 -13.37
C VAL A 394 15.54 21.45 -14.44
N THR A 395 14.94 21.16 -15.60
CA THR A 395 15.67 20.62 -16.76
C THR A 395 16.76 21.59 -17.24
N ALA A 396 16.48 22.90 -17.27
CA ALA A 396 17.47 23.92 -17.62
C ALA A 396 18.59 24.01 -16.58
N LEU A 397 18.27 23.91 -15.28
CA LEU A 397 19.26 23.87 -14.21
C LEU A 397 20.16 22.61 -14.30
N ARG A 398 19.58 21.44 -14.59
CA ARG A 398 20.35 20.19 -14.83
C ARG A 398 21.35 20.39 -15.96
N ASN A 399 20.89 20.85 -17.12
CA ASN A 399 21.74 21.08 -18.29
C ASN A 399 22.81 22.16 -18.03
N ALA A 400 22.49 23.20 -17.26
CA ALA A 400 23.44 24.24 -16.89
C ALA A 400 24.52 23.74 -15.92
N ALA A 401 24.16 22.84 -14.99
CA ALA A 401 25.08 22.32 -13.97
C ALA A 401 25.99 21.20 -14.50
N TYR A 402 25.46 20.32 -15.36
CA TYR A 402 26.17 19.10 -15.80
C TYR A 402 26.61 19.14 -17.27
N GLY A 403 26.15 20.10 -18.05
CA GLY A 403 26.40 20.14 -19.49
C GLY A 403 25.62 19.06 -20.26
N PRO A 404 25.95 18.83 -21.54
CA PRO A 404 25.32 17.79 -22.34
C PRO A 404 25.68 16.40 -21.80
N ARG A 405 24.82 15.43 -22.09
CA ARG A 405 25.01 14.00 -21.84
C ARG A 405 26.20 13.45 -22.61
N ALA A 406 26.58 12.21 -22.29
CA ALA A 406 27.73 11.54 -22.92
C ALA A 406 27.61 11.38 -24.45
N ASP A 407 26.39 11.38 -25.00
CA ASP A 407 26.09 11.33 -26.44
C ASP A 407 26.09 12.72 -27.11
N GLY A 408 26.31 13.79 -26.36
CA GLY A 408 26.30 15.18 -26.83
C GLY A 408 24.92 15.85 -26.86
N MET A 409 23.85 15.15 -26.49
CA MET A 409 22.50 15.70 -26.39
C MET A 409 22.27 16.37 -25.03
N ASN A 410 21.25 17.22 -24.92
CA ASN A 410 20.83 17.75 -23.62
C ASN A 410 19.99 16.72 -22.87
N TYR A 411 19.96 16.81 -21.53
CA TYR A 411 18.99 16.09 -20.72
C TYR A 411 17.56 16.55 -21.02
N THR A 412 16.63 15.60 -21.06
CA THR A 412 15.18 15.82 -21.11
C THR A 412 14.54 15.46 -19.76
N TRP A 413 13.28 15.84 -19.54
CA TRP A 413 12.59 15.54 -18.28
C TRP A 413 12.52 14.02 -18.04
N PRO A 414 12.87 13.49 -16.85
CA PRO A 414 13.11 12.06 -16.69
C PRO A 414 11.89 11.22 -16.30
N LYS A 415 10.68 11.79 -16.09
CA LYS A 415 9.49 11.11 -15.50
C LYS A 415 9.34 9.63 -15.86
N ASP A 416 9.26 9.30 -17.15
CA ASP A 416 9.05 7.92 -17.63
C ASP A 416 10.28 7.33 -18.35
N ILE A 417 11.46 7.91 -18.12
CA ILE A 417 12.75 7.38 -18.58
C ILE A 417 13.32 6.51 -17.46
N VAL A 418 12.76 5.30 -17.32
CA VAL A 418 13.02 4.41 -16.17
C VAL A 418 13.21 2.96 -16.64
N PRO A 419 14.34 2.29 -16.32
CA PRO A 419 14.48 0.85 -16.46
C PRO A 419 13.85 0.12 -15.26
N PHE A 420 13.91 -1.21 -15.24
CA PHE A 420 13.71 -1.94 -13.97
C PHE A 420 14.84 -1.62 -12.99
N ARG A 421 14.53 -1.51 -11.70
CA ARG A 421 15.46 -1.01 -10.67
C ARG A 421 15.50 -1.90 -9.42
N VAL A 422 16.70 -2.03 -8.86
CA VAL A 422 16.94 -2.68 -7.56
C VAL A 422 17.87 -1.81 -6.73
N TYR A 423 17.61 -1.67 -5.44
CA TYR A 423 18.54 -1.12 -4.46
C TYR A 423 19.28 -2.24 -3.72
N VAL A 424 20.57 -2.05 -3.46
CA VAL A 424 21.37 -2.90 -2.57
C VAL A 424 21.99 -2.02 -1.49
N GLY A 425 21.69 -2.33 -0.22
CA GLY A 425 22.20 -1.60 0.94
C GLY A 425 23.03 -2.47 1.87
N ILE A 426 24.01 -1.88 2.56
CA ILE A 426 24.81 -2.54 3.60
C ILE A 426 24.29 -2.10 4.97
N LYS A 427 23.95 -3.08 5.81
CA LYS A 427 23.45 -2.84 7.16
C LYS A 427 24.53 -2.27 8.07
N GLY A 428 24.12 -1.35 8.95
CA GLY A 428 24.97 -0.76 9.99
C GLY A 428 26.00 0.24 9.48
N LYS A 429 25.83 0.79 8.28
CA LYS A 429 26.75 1.76 7.67
C LYS A 429 26.12 3.15 7.51
N LEU A 430 26.93 4.19 7.71
CA LEU A 430 26.58 5.58 7.36
C LEU A 430 26.87 5.85 5.88
N GLU A 431 26.41 6.98 5.37
CA GLU A 431 26.49 7.39 3.95
C GLU A 431 27.93 7.43 3.39
N ASP A 432 28.92 7.61 4.26
CA ASP A 432 30.35 7.58 3.93
C ASP A 432 30.99 6.18 4.00
N GLY A 433 30.24 5.16 4.41
CA GLY A 433 30.68 3.76 4.56
C GLY A 433 31.29 3.42 5.92
N THR A 434 31.32 4.38 6.85
CA THR A 434 31.75 4.10 8.24
C THR A 434 30.68 3.38 9.04
N ASP A 435 31.08 2.75 10.14
CA ASP A 435 30.13 2.05 11.02
C ASP A 435 29.19 3.05 11.71
N ALA A 436 27.89 2.77 11.62
CA ALA A 436 26.86 3.56 12.27
C ALA A 436 26.69 3.17 13.75
N PRO A 437 26.16 4.08 14.59
CA PRO A 437 25.63 3.72 15.90
C PRO A 437 24.58 2.60 15.79
N GLN A 438 24.55 1.70 16.77
CA GLN A 438 23.65 0.54 16.74
C GLN A 438 22.15 0.94 16.78
N ASP A 439 21.84 2.11 17.35
CA ASP A 439 20.50 2.65 17.46
C ASP A 439 20.03 3.45 16.23
N ASP A 440 20.88 3.62 15.20
CA ASP A 440 20.49 4.27 13.95
C ASP A 440 19.58 3.34 13.13
N PHE A 441 18.27 3.66 13.13
CA PHE A 441 17.23 2.86 12.48
C PHE A 441 17.45 2.70 10.97
N LEU A 442 17.78 3.79 10.26
CA LEU A 442 17.99 3.72 8.82
C LEU A 442 19.27 2.96 8.49
N ALA A 443 20.35 3.18 9.24
CA ALA A 443 21.61 2.47 9.00
C ALA A 443 21.47 0.97 9.24
N ARG A 444 20.89 0.55 10.37
CA ARG A 444 20.76 -0.88 10.71
C ARG A 444 19.87 -1.66 9.75
N ASN A 445 18.92 -0.98 9.10
CA ASN A 445 18.10 -1.54 8.02
C ASN A 445 18.68 -1.30 6.62
N GLY A 446 19.91 -0.77 6.53
CA GLY A 446 20.67 -0.68 5.28
C GLY A 446 20.27 0.46 4.35
N PHE A 447 19.55 1.49 4.82
CA PHE A 447 19.06 2.61 3.99
C PHE A 447 20.02 3.80 3.91
N LYS A 448 21.18 3.77 4.58
CA LYS A 448 22.14 4.89 4.54
C LYS A 448 23.31 4.66 3.60
N TYR A 449 23.74 3.41 3.40
CA TYR A 449 24.84 3.07 2.51
C TYR A 449 24.42 1.99 1.53
N GLY A 450 24.09 2.40 0.31
CA GLY A 450 23.68 1.47 -0.73
C GLY A 450 23.64 2.13 -2.09
N ASN A 451 23.45 1.34 -3.13
CA ASN A 451 23.40 1.80 -4.51
C ASN A 451 22.16 1.28 -5.21
N ILE A 452 21.67 2.06 -6.16
CA ILE A 452 20.63 1.61 -7.09
C ILE A 452 21.31 0.95 -8.29
N TYR A 453 20.66 -0.08 -8.83
CA TYR A 453 21.09 -0.86 -9.98
C TYR A 453 19.96 -0.84 -11.00
N GLY A 454 20.28 -0.47 -12.24
CA GLY A 454 19.35 -0.55 -13.36
C GLY A 454 19.53 -1.85 -14.14
N PHE A 455 18.44 -2.42 -14.65
CA PHE A 455 18.52 -3.54 -15.59
C PHE A 455 18.95 -3.04 -16.97
N ALA A 456 20.04 -3.60 -17.49
CA ALA A 456 20.63 -3.26 -18.77
C ALA A 456 20.81 -4.50 -19.64
N ILE A 457 20.62 -4.33 -20.95
CA ILE A 457 20.73 -5.41 -21.94
C ILE A 457 21.60 -4.97 -23.10
N ASN A 458 22.19 -5.95 -23.80
CA ASN A 458 22.88 -5.68 -25.05
C ASN A 458 21.86 -5.34 -26.16
N MET A 459 21.85 -4.10 -26.64
CA MET A 459 20.94 -3.62 -27.68
C MET A 459 21.55 -3.64 -29.08
N THR A 460 22.71 -4.29 -29.27
CA THR A 460 23.37 -4.39 -30.58
C THR A 460 22.38 -4.90 -31.62
N ASN A 461 22.24 -4.21 -32.74
CA ASN A 461 21.42 -4.67 -33.86
C ASN A 461 22.15 -4.43 -35.17
N THR A 462 22.98 -5.39 -35.54
CA THR A 462 23.75 -5.39 -36.78
C THR A 462 23.44 -6.64 -37.59
N THR A 463 23.81 -6.63 -38.86
CA THR A 463 23.70 -7.82 -39.72
C THR A 463 24.57 -9.00 -39.26
N GLU A 464 25.57 -8.74 -38.41
CA GLU A 464 26.53 -9.75 -37.95
C GLU A 464 26.21 -10.27 -36.54
N SER A 465 25.50 -9.48 -35.73
CA SER A 465 25.11 -9.81 -34.36
C SER A 465 23.89 -8.98 -33.95
N ALA A 466 22.93 -9.62 -33.30
CA ALA A 466 21.77 -8.99 -32.68
C ALA A 466 21.71 -9.38 -31.18
N GLY A 467 21.42 -8.41 -30.32
CA GLY A 467 21.14 -8.62 -28.92
C GLY A 467 19.77 -9.29 -28.71
N PRO A 468 19.42 -9.61 -27.46
CA PRO A 468 18.22 -10.40 -27.15
C PRO A 468 16.89 -9.80 -27.63
N THR A 469 16.80 -8.47 -27.76
CA THR A 469 15.61 -7.79 -28.29
C THR A 469 15.80 -7.29 -29.72
N ALA A 470 16.89 -7.67 -30.41
CA ALA A 470 17.28 -7.10 -31.69
C ALA A 470 17.27 -5.55 -31.70
N GLY A 471 17.66 -4.94 -30.57
CA GLY A 471 17.78 -3.48 -30.42
C GLY A 471 16.46 -2.73 -30.25
N VAL A 472 15.36 -3.40 -29.91
CA VAL A 472 14.11 -2.72 -29.55
C VAL A 472 14.00 -2.50 -28.04
N TRP A 473 13.42 -1.36 -27.67
CA TRP A 473 13.17 -0.97 -26.27
C TRP A 473 12.02 -1.77 -25.66
N ARG A 474 11.83 -1.63 -24.34
CA ARG A 474 10.95 -2.47 -23.54
C ARG A 474 9.51 -2.46 -24.05
N ASP A 475 8.94 -1.31 -24.36
CA ASP A 475 7.52 -1.25 -24.75
C ASP A 475 7.29 -1.89 -26.12
N GLU A 476 8.16 -1.59 -27.10
CA GLU A 476 8.08 -2.19 -28.44
C GLU A 476 8.28 -3.71 -28.40
N PHE A 477 9.19 -4.21 -27.55
CA PHE A 477 9.38 -5.65 -27.36
C PHE A 477 8.09 -6.35 -26.92
N HIS A 478 7.36 -5.76 -25.96
CA HIS A 478 6.16 -6.38 -25.39
C HIS A 478 4.93 -6.36 -26.31
N LYS A 479 4.93 -5.57 -27.39
CA LYS A 479 3.84 -5.60 -28.41
C LYS A 479 3.67 -6.95 -29.11
N SER A 480 4.69 -7.81 -29.04
CA SER A 480 4.68 -9.14 -29.66
C SER A 480 5.21 -10.26 -28.77
N ALA A 481 5.65 -9.92 -27.56
CA ALA A 481 6.18 -10.89 -26.62
C ALA A 481 5.07 -11.80 -26.06
N THR A 482 5.43 -13.04 -25.78
CA THR A 482 4.55 -14.10 -25.30
C THR A 482 5.13 -14.78 -24.06
N ASN A 483 4.31 -15.55 -23.34
CA ASN A 483 4.75 -16.25 -22.14
C ASN A 483 6.01 -17.11 -22.41
N GLY A 484 7.01 -16.97 -21.54
CA GLY A 484 8.29 -17.67 -21.63
C GLY A 484 9.35 -17.00 -22.52
N ASP A 485 9.03 -15.90 -23.21
CA ASP A 485 10.06 -15.09 -23.88
C ASP A 485 11.08 -14.58 -22.86
N PHE A 486 12.36 -14.61 -23.27
CA PHE A 486 13.49 -14.47 -22.37
C PHE A 486 14.46 -13.38 -22.81
N VAL A 487 14.85 -12.51 -21.86
CA VAL A 487 15.84 -11.45 -22.07
C VAL A 487 16.94 -11.55 -21.01
N PRO A 488 18.16 -12.01 -21.39
CA PRO A 488 19.32 -11.94 -20.50
C PRO A 488 19.83 -10.50 -20.41
N GLY A 489 20.31 -10.12 -19.23
CA GLY A 489 20.81 -8.78 -18.97
C GLY A 489 21.76 -8.74 -17.77
N LYS A 490 22.01 -7.51 -17.30
CA LYS A 490 22.83 -7.22 -16.13
C LYS A 490 22.14 -6.17 -15.28
N TRP A 491 22.27 -6.29 -13.97
CA TRP A 491 21.93 -5.24 -13.02
C TRP A 491 23.20 -4.44 -12.76
N ILE A 492 23.29 -3.20 -13.27
CA ILE A 492 24.51 -2.40 -13.20
C ILE A 492 24.30 -1.24 -12.23
N ALA A 493 25.25 -1.04 -11.32
CA ALA A 493 25.23 0.04 -10.35
C ALA A 493 25.17 1.41 -11.06
N GLN A 494 24.24 2.26 -10.62
CA GLN A 494 24.22 3.67 -11.02
C GLN A 494 25.45 4.41 -10.45
N PRO A 495 26.01 5.39 -11.17
CA PRO A 495 27.06 6.25 -10.61
C PRO A 495 26.59 7.08 -9.41
N TRP A 496 25.34 7.55 -9.45
CA TRP A 496 24.75 8.30 -8.35
C TRP A 496 24.51 7.43 -7.11
N ARG A 497 24.77 8.03 -5.94
CA ARG A 497 24.46 7.47 -4.63
C ARG A 497 24.02 8.57 -3.68
N TRP A 498 23.09 8.27 -2.79
CA TRP A 498 22.79 9.15 -1.66
C TRP A 498 24.03 9.36 -0.78
N ASP A 499 24.37 10.61 -0.51
CA ASP A 499 25.56 11.00 0.25
C ASP A 499 25.24 11.69 1.59
N GLY A 500 23.96 11.73 1.97
CA GLY A 500 23.50 12.36 3.21
C GLY A 500 23.18 13.85 3.06
N GLU A 501 23.41 14.45 1.89
CA GLU A 501 23.13 15.87 1.67
C GLU A 501 21.82 16.09 0.90
N VAL A 502 20.88 16.80 1.52
CA VAL A 502 19.64 17.22 0.85
C VAL A 502 19.95 18.22 -0.25
N LYS A 503 19.61 17.86 -1.48
CA LYS A 503 19.83 18.63 -2.72
C LYS A 503 18.52 18.73 -3.50
N ASN A 504 18.42 19.76 -4.34
CA ASN A 504 17.30 19.89 -5.27
C ASN A 504 17.41 18.87 -6.42
N PHE A 505 16.26 18.55 -7.02
CA PHE A 505 16.05 17.41 -7.92
C PHE A 505 16.95 17.40 -9.16
N GLN A 506 17.50 18.53 -9.60
CA GLN A 506 18.48 18.56 -10.69
C GLN A 506 19.78 17.77 -10.38
N HIS A 507 20.02 17.44 -9.12
CA HIS A 507 21.18 16.67 -8.65
C HIS A 507 20.86 15.20 -8.33
N ASP A 508 19.61 14.79 -8.52
CA ASP A 508 19.12 13.46 -8.15
C ASP A 508 19.55 12.36 -9.14
N GLY A 509 19.54 11.10 -8.69
CA GLY A 509 19.93 9.93 -9.49
C GLY A 509 18.94 9.57 -10.61
N SER A 510 17.73 10.14 -10.58
CA SER A 510 16.69 9.94 -11.60
C SER A 510 17.15 10.31 -13.03
N TRP A 511 18.14 11.20 -13.15
CA TRP A 511 18.66 11.66 -14.44
C TRP A 511 19.72 10.72 -15.06
N ASP A 512 20.29 9.80 -14.29
CA ASP A 512 21.47 9.03 -14.70
C ASP A 512 21.17 8.00 -15.80
N TYR A 513 19.92 7.54 -15.90
CA TYR A 513 19.51 6.56 -16.91
C TYR A 513 19.51 7.10 -18.35
N GLN A 514 19.64 8.42 -18.53
CA GLN A 514 19.84 9.02 -19.85
C GLN A 514 21.29 8.91 -20.35
N ASN A 515 22.24 8.56 -19.48
CA ASN A 515 23.61 8.24 -19.88
C ASN A 515 23.78 6.72 -20.04
N PRO A 516 24.73 6.25 -20.88
CA PRO A 516 25.05 4.83 -20.97
C PRO A 516 25.41 4.22 -19.60
N PRO A 517 25.08 2.94 -19.36
CA PRO A 517 25.55 2.24 -18.17
C PRO A 517 27.08 2.30 -18.04
N PRO A 518 27.63 2.32 -16.80
CA PRO A 518 29.07 2.22 -16.60
C PRO A 518 29.68 1.02 -17.34
N GLY A 519 30.76 1.26 -18.09
CA GLY A 519 31.45 0.23 -18.89
C GLY A 519 30.87 0.04 -20.30
N ALA A 520 29.75 0.70 -20.64
CA ALA A 520 29.11 0.61 -21.95
C ALA A 520 29.58 1.67 -22.96
N GLU A 521 30.54 2.52 -22.60
CA GLU A 521 31.20 3.43 -23.52
C GLU A 521 31.89 2.69 -24.69
N VAL A 522 32.13 3.40 -25.81
CA VAL A 522 32.77 2.83 -27.01
C VAL A 522 34.14 2.23 -26.65
N GLY A 523 34.33 0.94 -26.94
CA GLY A 523 35.51 0.17 -26.56
C GLY A 523 35.55 -0.36 -25.12
N GLY A 524 34.50 -0.11 -24.33
CA GLY A 524 34.30 -0.64 -22.98
C GLY A 524 33.89 -2.11 -22.98
N GLU A 525 33.95 -2.75 -21.80
CA GLU A 525 33.65 -4.19 -21.67
C GLU A 525 32.16 -4.54 -21.86
N LEU A 526 31.28 -3.55 -21.71
CA LEU A 526 29.85 -3.65 -21.94
C LEU A 526 29.41 -2.84 -23.17
N GLU A 527 30.31 -2.59 -24.13
CA GLU A 527 29.95 -1.89 -25.37
C GLU A 527 28.70 -2.52 -26.02
N GLY A 528 27.71 -1.68 -26.32
CA GLY A 528 26.40 -2.09 -26.84
C GLY A 528 25.34 -2.37 -25.76
N TYR A 529 25.67 -2.32 -24.47
CA TYR A 529 24.68 -2.36 -23.39
C TYR A 529 24.01 -1.00 -23.20
N HIS A 530 22.70 -1.04 -22.95
CA HIS A 530 21.90 0.12 -22.58
C HIS A 530 20.97 -0.26 -21.42
N TRP A 531 20.60 0.72 -20.59
CA TRP A 531 19.48 0.57 -19.66
C TRP A 531 18.22 0.18 -20.43
N TRP A 532 17.53 -0.89 -20.05
CA TRP A 532 16.36 -1.36 -20.79
C TRP A 532 15.11 -0.57 -20.40
N MET A 533 15.00 0.62 -21.01
CA MET A 533 13.93 1.59 -20.79
C MET A 533 12.73 1.34 -21.71
N SER A 534 11.62 2.03 -21.41
CA SER A 534 10.37 2.05 -22.17
C SER A 534 10.58 2.41 -23.65
N LYS A 535 11.11 3.62 -23.92
CA LYS A 535 11.37 4.16 -25.28
C LYS A 535 12.78 4.71 -25.50
N GLY A 536 13.69 4.55 -24.54
CA GLY A 536 15.06 5.01 -24.64
C GLY A 536 15.35 6.26 -23.80
N PRO A 537 16.53 6.89 -23.97
CA PRO A 537 17.02 7.97 -23.09
C PRO A 537 16.44 9.36 -23.39
N ASP A 538 15.63 9.51 -24.44
CA ASP A 538 15.16 10.81 -24.93
C ASP A 538 13.67 11.05 -24.70
N GLU A 539 12.90 9.97 -24.54
CA GLU A 539 11.45 10.02 -24.50
C GLU A 539 10.92 9.02 -23.47
N GLY A 540 9.93 9.46 -22.70
CA GLY A 540 9.16 8.60 -21.83
C GLY A 540 8.22 7.65 -22.59
N GLY A 541 7.99 6.48 -22.00
CA GLY A 541 6.97 5.53 -22.46
C GLY A 541 6.13 5.05 -21.28
N CYS A 542 5.71 3.80 -21.29
CA CYS A 542 5.00 3.24 -20.14
C CYS A 542 5.94 3.12 -18.94
N LYS A 543 5.52 3.66 -17.78
CA LYS A 543 6.26 3.49 -16.51
C LYS A 543 6.23 2.03 -16.11
N THR A 544 7.24 1.62 -15.33
CA THR A 544 7.17 0.34 -14.64
C THR A 544 6.19 0.49 -13.48
N GLU A 545 5.21 -0.38 -13.37
CA GLU A 545 4.16 -0.31 -12.34
C GLU A 545 4.51 -1.19 -11.14
N HIS A 546 3.56 -1.45 -10.25
CA HIS A 546 3.74 -2.28 -9.06
C HIS A 546 4.49 -3.58 -9.30
N LEU A 547 5.13 -3.99 -8.22
CA LEU A 547 5.93 -5.19 -8.14
C LEU A 547 5.53 -6.03 -6.94
N SER A 548 5.91 -7.29 -6.97
CA SER A 548 5.81 -8.18 -5.82
C SER A 548 7.02 -9.10 -5.74
N PRO A 549 7.63 -9.25 -4.56
CA PRO A 549 8.83 -10.05 -4.41
C PRO A 549 8.54 -11.53 -4.58
N ASP A 550 9.46 -12.29 -5.17
CA ASP A 550 9.32 -13.75 -5.27
C ASP A 550 9.39 -14.37 -3.86
N PRO A 551 8.31 -14.98 -3.35
CA PRO A 551 8.27 -15.51 -2.00
C PRO A 551 8.99 -16.87 -1.85
N ARG A 552 9.54 -17.43 -2.93
CA ARG A 552 10.24 -18.73 -2.93
C ARG A 552 11.62 -18.62 -2.30
N VAL A 553 12.09 -19.72 -1.72
CA VAL A 553 13.40 -19.77 -1.04
C VAL A 553 14.52 -19.90 -2.07
N GLY A 554 15.63 -19.20 -1.86
CA GLY A 554 16.85 -19.33 -2.66
C GLY A 554 16.86 -18.53 -3.96
N TYR A 555 15.86 -17.69 -4.20
CA TYR A 555 15.84 -16.76 -5.33
C TYR A 555 15.91 -15.32 -4.83
N THR A 556 16.68 -14.50 -5.55
CA THR A 556 16.59 -13.04 -5.48
C THR A 556 15.87 -12.59 -6.74
N ALA A 557 14.55 -12.44 -6.65
CA ALA A 557 13.70 -12.21 -7.80
C ALA A 557 12.41 -11.48 -7.41
N PHE A 558 11.72 -10.92 -8.40
CA PHE A 558 10.43 -10.26 -8.24
C PHE A 558 9.69 -10.21 -9.58
N VAL A 559 8.37 -10.06 -9.53
CA VAL A 559 7.54 -9.81 -10.71
C VAL A 559 7.13 -8.35 -10.71
N GLN A 560 7.08 -7.73 -11.89
CA GLN A 560 6.74 -6.33 -12.04
C GLN A 560 5.85 -6.10 -13.26
N GLY A 561 4.84 -5.23 -13.08
CA GLY A 561 3.91 -4.78 -14.12
C GLY A 561 4.37 -3.50 -14.84
N SER A 562 3.49 -3.00 -15.70
CA SER A 562 3.67 -1.80 -16.51
C SER A 562 2.33 -1.15 -16.81
N THR A 563 2.31 0.16 -17.01
CA THR A 563 1.11 0.89 -17.47
C THR A 563 0.59 0.41 -18.82
N CYS A 564 1.48 -0.07 -19.67
CA CYS A 564 1.12 -0.67 -20.96
C CYS A 564 0.39 -2.02 -20.82
N GLY A 565 0.28 -2.61 -19.62
CA GLY A 565 -0.45 -3.87 -19.43
C GLY A 565 0.33 -5.15 -19.70
N TYR A 566 1.67 -5.11 -19.61
CA TYR A 566 2.51 -6.32 -19.59
C TYR A 566 3.13 -6.53 -18.21
N PHE A 567 3.51 -7.77 -17.89
CA PHE A 567 4.26 -8.09 -16.68
C PHE A 567 5.19 -9.29 -16.88
N GLY A 568 6.25 -9.34 -16.08
CA GLY A 568 7.26 -10.40 -16.17
C GLY A 568 8.09 -10.55 -14.91
N HIS A 569 8.90 -11.61 -14.90
CA HIS A 569 9.72 -12.05 -13.78
C HIS A 569 11.18 -11.65 -13.97
N LEU A 570 11.71 -10.91 -13.00
CA LEU A 570 13.07 -10.38 -12.95
C LEU A 570 13.90 -11.16 -11.92
N TYR A 571 15.08 -11.63 -12.32
CA TYR A 571 16.01 -12.34 -11.45
C TYR A 571 17.36 -11.63 -11.36
N LEU A 572 17.97 -11.72 -10.18
CA LEU A 572 19.39 -11.46 -9.93
C LEU A 572 20.09 -12.79 -9.67
N LYS A 573 21.17 -13.08 -10.41
CA LYS A 573 21.86 -14.37 -10.37
C LYS A 573 23.07 -14.33 -9.45
N ASP A 574 23.36 -15.48 -8.85
CA ASP A 574 24.55 -15.74 -8.03
C ASP A 574 24.80 -14.70 -6.92
N VAL A 575 23.72 -14.09 -6.40
CA VAL A 575 23.78 -12.99 -5.43
C VAL A 575 24.68 -13.30 -4.23
N PRO A 576 24.59 -14.47 -3.56
CA PRO A 576 25.49 -14.80 -2.46
C PRO A 576 26.97 -14.73 -2.86
N THR A 577 27.33 -15.32 -3.99
CA THR A 577 28.70 -15.35 -4.50
C THR A 577 29.21 -13.94 -4.83
N VAL A 578 28.36 -13.11 -5.45
CA VAL A 578 28.71 -11.73 -5.81
C VAL A 578 28.91 -10.85 -4.56
N LEU A 579 28.02 -10.96 -3.57
CA LEU A 579 28.11 -10.21 -2.32
C LEU A 579 29.31 -10.65 -1.47
N GLU A 580 29.58 -11.96 -1.38
CA GLU A 580 30.79 -12.48 -0.71
C GLU A 580 32.07 -11.95 -1.37
N ALA A 581 32.10 -11.92 -2.71
CA ALA A 581 33.24 -11.40 -3.47
C ALA A 581 33.43 -9.88 -3.31
N ALA A 582 32.36 -9.14 -3.03
CA ALA A 582 32.41 -7.70 -2.76
C ALA A 582 33.05 -7.38 -1.38
N ALA A 583 33.21 -8.37 -0.50
CA ALA A 583 33.98 -8.29 0.75
C ALA A 583 33.60 -7.09 1.66
N GLY A 584 32.29 -6.84 1.80
CA GLY A 584 31.76 -5.74 2.61
C GLY A 584 31.67 -4.39 1.88
N ASP A 585 31.86 -4.39 0.56
CA ASP A 585 31.60 -3.26 -0.33
C ASP A 585 30.37 -3.55 -1.22
N LEU A 586 29.97 -2.59 -2.04
CA LEU A 586 28.89 -2.72 -3.02
C LEU A 586 29.44 -3.25 -4.35
N PRO A 587 28.86 -4.32 -4.94
CA PRO A 587 29.33 -4.86 -6.22
C PRO A 587 29.05 -3.90 -7.38
N ALA A 588 29.85 -3.96 -8.45
CA ALA A 588 29.61 -3.13 -9.63
C ALA A 588 28.39 -3.59 -10.46
N SER A 589 28.12 -4.90 -10.50
CA SER A 589 26.97 -5.47 -11.19
C SER A 589 26.61 -6.87 -10.73
N PHE A 590 25.42 -7.34 -11.13
CA PHE A 590 24.98 -8.73 -11.08
C PHE A 590 24.56 -9.18 -12.48
N GLU A 591 24.66 -10.47 -12.79
CA GLU A 591 23.93 -11.02 -13.95
C GLU A 591 22.44 -11.01 -13.66
N GLY A 592 21.63 -10.83 -14.70
CA GLY A 592 20.18 -10.76 -14.58
C GLY A 592 19.45 -11.46 -15.72
N GLU A 593 18.21 -11.82 -15.43
CA GLU A 593 17.31 -12.51 -16.35
C GLU A 593 15.92 -11.90 -16.25
N TYR A 594 15.25 -11.75 -17.39
CA TYR A 594 13.85 -11.36 -17.49
C TYR A 594 13.07 -12.42 -18.27
N TYR A 595 11.94 -12.85 -17.72
CA TYR A 595 10.98 -13.73 -18.39
C TYR A 595 9.63 -13.03 -18.51
N VAL A 596 9.03 -13.09 -19.69
CA VAL A 596 7.68 -12.57 -19.93
C VAL A 596 6.67 -13.58 -19.40
N TYR A 597 5.71 -13.12 -18.60
CA TYR A 597 4.48 -13.89 -18.34
C TYR A 597 3.37 -13.48 -19.30
N GLN A 598 3.22 -12.18 -19.51
CA GLN A 598 2.23 -11.63 -20.43
C GLN A 598 2.79 -10.38 -21.11
N GLY A 599 2.84 -10.39 -22.44
CA GLY A 599 3.12 -9.20 -23.23
C GLY A 599 1.88 -8.31 -23.38
N GLU A 600 2.02 -7.15 -24.01
CA GLU A 600 0.91 -6.27 -24.37
C GLU A 600 0.18 -6.84 -25.60
N THR A 601 -0.52 -7.95 -25.36
CA THR A 601 -1.20 -8.75 -26.38
C THR A 601 -2.62 -9.07 -25.93
N ASP A 602 -3.43 -9.66 -26.80
CA ASP A 602 -4.84 -9.95 -26.52
C ASP A 602 -4.99 -11.01 -25.42
N VAL A 603 -5.57 -10.62 -24.28
CA VAL A 603 -5.88 -11.49 -23.14
C VAL A 603 -7.36 -11.87 -23.06
N THR A 604 -8.19 -11.43 -24.01
CA THR A 604 -9.66 -11.57 -23.90
C THR A 604 -10.11 -13.02 -23.82
N SER A 605 -9.41 -13.94 -24.52
CA SER A 605 -9.68 -15.38 -24.48
C SER A 605 -9.05 -16.11 -23.29
N GLN A 606 -8.15 -15.44 -22.57
CA GLN A 606 -7.48 -15.94 -21.37
C GLN A 606 -8.30 -15.64 -20.11
N ILE A 607 -9.24 -14.68 -20.16
CA ILE A 607 -10.05 -14.27 -19.02
C ILE A 607 -11.32 -15.12 -18.90
N GLU A 608 -11.41 -15.87 -17.80
CA GLU A 608 -12.58 -16.63 -17.40
C GLU A 608 -13.49 -15.80 -16.50
N LEU A 609 -14.69 -15.50 -16.99
CA LEU A 609 -15.69 -14.72 -16.23
C LEU A 609 -16.58 -15.57 -15.33
N GLY A 610 -16.54 -16.91 -15.45
CA GLY A 610 -17.38 -17.81 -14.64
C GLY A 610 -18.89 -17.55 -14.73
N GLY A 611 -19.37 -16.98 -15.85
CA GLY A 611 -20.77 -16.60 -16.05
C GLY A 611 -21.17 -15.23 -15.49
N LYS A 612 -20.21 -14.45 -14.99
CA LYS A 612 -20.37 -13.10 -14.45
C LYS A 612 -19.63 -12.08 -15.32
N GLY A 613 -19.18 -10.95 -14.76
CA GLY A 613 -18.37 -9.93 -15.43
C GLY A 613 -19.09 -9.20 -16.57
N GLN A 614 -20.41 -9.04 -16.50
CA GLN A 614 -21.13 -8.20 -17.47
C GLN A 614 -21.23 -6.76 -16.94
N TYR A 615 -20.75 -5.81 -17.72
CA TYR A 615 -20.94 -4.38 -17.52
C TYR A 615 -22.32 -3.92 -18.01
N THR A 616 -22.63 -2.64 -17.81
CA THR A 616 -23.80 -2.00 -18.44
C THR A 616 -23.82 -2.25 -19.96
N GLU A 617 -25.03 -2.31 -20.53
CA GLU A 617 -25.25 -2.58 -21.96
C GLU A 617 -24.84 -4.00 -22.44
N GLY A 618 -24.46 -4.91 -21.52
CA GLY A 618 -24.15 -6.31 -21.83
C GLY A 618 -22.74 -6.56 -22.37
N ARG A 619 -21.81 -5.61 -22.19
CA ARG A 619 -20.38 -5.78 -22.50
C ARG A 619 -19.72 -6.66 -21.43
N ASN A 620 -18.63 -7.34 -21.80
CA ASN A 620 -17.93 -8.26 -20.91
C ASN A 620 -16.63 -7.66 -20.36
N ALA A 621 -16.30 -8.02 -19.12
CA ALA A 621 -15.04 -7.73 -18.42
C ALA A 621 -13.85 -8.57 -18.91
N THR A 622 -13.96 -9.20 -20.08
CA THR A 622 -12.79 -9.74 -20.80
C THR A 622 -11.95 -8.63 -21.43
N ARG A 623 -12.48 -7.40 -21.51
CA ARG A 623 -11.81 -6.22 -22.05
C ARG A 623 -11.76 -5.12 -21.00
N ASN A 624 -10.75 -4.27 -21.09
CA ASN A 624 -10.67 -3.04 -20.32
C ASN A 624 -11.43 -1.90 -21.06
N TRP A 625 -12.11 -1.03 -20.32
CA TRP A 625 -12.99 0.01 -20.85
C TRP A 625 -12.68 1.39 -20.27
N ASP A 626 -11.40 1.77 -20.28
CA ASP A 626 -10.94 3.15 -20.08
C ASP A 626 -11.58 4.15 -21.06
N LYS A 627 -11.23 5.43 -20.91
CA LYS A 627 -11.80 6.53 -21.71
C LYS A 627 -11.66 6.32 -23.23
N ASP A 628 -10.60 5.63 -23.66
CA ASP A 628 -10.30 5.40 -25.07
C ASP A 628 -10.86 4.07 -25.55
N GLY A 629 -10.83 3.02 -24.73
CA GLY A 629 -11.48 1.74 -24.94
C GLY A 629 -12.98 1.86 -25.18
N ILE A 630 -13.68 2.77 -24.50
CA ILE A 630 -15.10 3.04 -24.79
C ILE A 630 -15.33 3.47 -26.25
N LYS A 631 -14.37 4.17 -26.88
CA LYS A 631 -14.44 4.61 -28.28
C LYS A 631 -14.01 3.52 -29.26
N GLU A 632 -13.15 2.61 -28.82
CA GLU A 632 -12.42 1.65 -29.67
C GLU A 632 -12.86 0.18 -29.47
N ASP A 633 -14.05 -0.06 -28.92
CA ASP A 633 -14.58 -1.41 -28.64
C ASP A 633 -13.79 -2.20 -27.57
N GLY A 634 -13.18 -1.48 -26.62
CA GLY A 634 -12.49 -2.00 -25.45
C GLY A 634 -11.06 -2.43 -25.74
N LYS A 635 -10.14 -2.15 -24.81
CA LYS A 635 -8.76 -2.61 -24.87
C LYS A 635 -8.70 -4.13 -24.67
N LEU A 636 -7.90 -4.79 -25.50
CA LEU A 636 -7.76 -6.25 -25.54
C LEU A 636 -6.74 -6.80 -24.53
N THR A 637 -5.90 -5.93 -23.98
CA THR A 637 -4.83 -6.23 -23.03
C THR A 637 -5.24 -5.82 -21.60
N PHE A 638 -4.35 -6.00 -20.65
CA PHE A 638 -4.40 -5.23 -19.41
C PHE A 638 -4.05 -3.77 -19.66
N GLU A 639 -4.36 -2.91 -18.70
CA GLU A 639 -3.93 -1.51 -18.67
C GLU A 639 -3.60 -1.18 -17.21
N ASP A 640 -2.52 -0.43 -16.96
CA ASP A 640 -2.21 0.12 -15.63
C ASP A 640 -2.29 -0.94 -14.53
N ILE A 641 -1.43 -1.97 -14.61
CA ILE A 641 -1.39 -3.07 -13.62
C ILE A 641 -0.86 -2.53 -12.30
N ASP A 642 -1.76 -1.89 -11.57
CA ASP A 642 -1.57 -1.28 -10.27
C ASP A 642 -1.48 -2.39 -9.21
N GLY A 643 -2.53 -2.85 -8.53
CA GLY A 643 -2.37 -3.89 -7.52
C GLY A 643 -1.78 -5.23 -8.02
N LEU A 644 -0.54 -5.53 -7.63
CA LEU A 644 0.17 -6.78 -7.94
C LEU A 644 0.73 -7.46 -6.68
N GLU A 645 0.37 -8.73 -6.47
CA GLU A 645 0.94 -9.57 -5.42
C GLU A 645 1.13 -11.02 -5.85
N LEU A 646 2.32 -11.57 -5.58
CA LEU A 646 2.65 -12.97 -5.78
C LEU A 646 2.26 -13.82 -4.58
N LEU A 647 1.39 -14.79 -4.82
CA LEU A 647 0.99 -15.80 -3.87
C LEU A 647 1.73 -17.08 -4.18
N SER A 648 2.19 -17.77 -3.14
CA SER A 648 2.89 -19.04 -3.28
C SER A 648 2.14 -20.17 -2.59
N ASN A 649 2.22 -21.35 -3.20
CA ASN A 649 1.61 -22.57 -2.70
C ASN A 649 2.57 -23.75 -2.87
N VAL A 650 2.95 -24.39 -1.76
CA VAL A 650 3.74 -25.61 -1.72
C VAL A 650 2.82 -26.76 -1.29
N LEU A 651 2.58 -27.71 -2.21
CA LEU A 651 1.71 -28.86 -1.96
C LEU A 651 2.23 -29.75 -0.81
N ARG A 652 3.54 -29.73 -0.51
CA ARG A 652 4.16 -30.46 0.60
C ARG A 652 5.25 -29.64 1.29
N ILE A 653 5.11 -29.40 2.59
CA ILE A 653 6.02 -28.61 3.45
C ILE A 653 7.50 -29.06 3.40
N TYR A 654 7.79 -30.25 2.86
CA TYR A 654 9.13 -30.83 2.72
C TYR A 654 9.49 -31.27 1.29
N SER A 655 8.78 -30.82 0.24
CA SER A 655 9.21 -31.08 -1.14
C SER A 655 10.38 -30.18 -1.53
N GLU A 656 11.27 -30.70 -2.38
CA GLU A 656 12.29 -29.90 -3.08
C GLU A 656 11.64 -28.96 -4.13
N ASP A 657 10.36 -29.15 -4.46
CA ASP A 657 9.59 -28.21 -5.27
C ASP A 657 9.36 -26.91 -4.50
N ASN A 658 9.87 -25.80 -5.05
CA ASN A 658 9.70 -24.44 -4.53
C ASN A 658 8.26 -23.90 -4.62
N GLY A 659 7.27 -24.77 -4.89
CA GLY A 659 5.86 -24.43 -5.00
C GLY A 659 5.48 -23.76 -6.31
N LYS A 660 4.17 -23.65 -6.54
CA LYS A 660 3.59 -22.87 -7.64
C LYS A 660 3.41 -21.42 -7.18
N LEU A 661 3.59 -20.49 -8.11
CA LEU A 661 3.26 -19.07 -7.93
C LEU A 661 1.92 -18.76 -8.58
N TYR A 662 1.20 -17.80 -8.05
CA TYR A 662 -0.01 -17.20 -8.61
C TYR A 662 0.13 -15.68 -8.46
N ALA A 663 -0.46 -14.89 -9.35
CA ALA A 663 -0.54 -13.44 -9.18
C ALA A 663 -1.98 -13.01 -8.99
N ILE A 664 -2.20 -12.03 -8.11
CA ILE A 664 -3.37 -11.16 -8.19
C ILE A 664 -2.95 -9.92 -8.97
N LEU A 665 -3.81 -9.53 -9.90
CA LEU A 665 -3.66 -8.37 -10.77
C LEU A 665 -4.89 -7.49 -10.59
N GLN A 666 -4.66 -6.21 -10.35
CA GLN A 666 -5.67 -5.17 -10.25
C GLN A 666 -5.28 -4.06 -11.21
N GLU A 667 -6.25 -3.54 -11.95
CA GLU A 667 -6.03 -2.45 -12.90
C GLU A 667 -6.43 -1.11 -12.28
N ASP A 668 -5.70 -0.05 -12.64
CA ASP A 668 -6.05 1.36 -12.43
C ASP A 668 -6.08 2.09 -13.79
N SER A 669 -6.98 1.65 -14.66
CA SER A 669 -7.05 2.19 -16.02
C SER A 669 -7.94 3.43 -16.15
N SER A 670 -8.47 3.92 -15.03
CA SER A 670 -9.62 4.83 -15.02
C SER A 670 -10.81 4.28 -15.83
N SER A 671 -11.12 2.98 -15.69
CA SER A 671 -12.17 2.30 -16.46
C SER A 671 -13.53 2.96 -16.24
N LYS A 672 -14.21 3.30 -17.34
CA LYS A 672 -15.56 3.91 -17.28
C LYS A 672 -16.63 2.93 -16.83
N LEU A 673 -16.40 1.63 -16.98
CA LEU A 673 -17.32 0.58 -16.54
C LEU A 673 -16.89 -0.10 -15.24
N GLY A 674 -15.68 0.19 -14.78
CA GLY A 674 -15.06 -0.30 -13.56
C GLY A 674 -13.88 -1.21 -13.83
N ASP A 675 -12.80 -0.97 -13.07
CA ASP A 675 -11.54 -1.69 -13.20
C ASP A 675 -11.64 -3.14 -12.70
N ARG A 676 -10.80 -4.00 -13.26
CA ARG A 676 -10.85 -5.45 -13.07
C ARG A 676 -9.87 -5.88 -11.99
N ALA A 677 -10.31 -6.79 -11.12
CA ALA A 677 -9.44 -7.61 -10.29
C ALA A 677 -9.45 -9.06 -10.79
N LEU A 678 -8.26 -9.65 -10.93
CA LEU A 678 -8.04 -10.96 -11.52
C LEU A 678 -7.05 -11.76 -10.67
N ILE A 679 -7.18 -13.09 -10.68
CA ILE A 679 -6.17 -14.02 -10.16
C ILE A 679 -5.74 -14.96 -11.28
N THR A 680 -4.45 -15.18 -11.45
CA THR A 680 -3.92 -16.05 -12.50
C THR A 680 -4.15 -17.53 -12.18
N SER A 681 -4.06 -18.39 -13.18
CA SER A 681 -3.61 -19.78 -13.01
C SER A 681 -2.20 -19.80 -12.41
N ALA A 682 -1.66 -20.98 -12.12
CA ALA A 682 -0.27 -21.06 -11.70
C ALA A 682 0.64 -20.41 -12.76
N LEU A 683 1.55 -19.56 -12.32
CA LEU A 683 2.54 -18.91 -13.15
C LEU A 683 3.61 -19.93 -13.54
N GLU A 684 3.76 -20.13 -14.83
CA GLU A 684 4.78 -20.99 -15.44
C GLU A 684 5.41 -20.16 -16.57
N HIS A 685 6.74 -20.07 -16.60
CA HIS A 685 7.49 -19.34 -17.64
C HIS A 685 7.98 -20.30 -18.73
N ASP A 686 7.40 -21.49 -18.83
CA ASP A 686 7.79 -22.44 -19.86
C ASP A 686 7.33 -21.89 -21.22
N ALA A 687 8.27 -21.80 -22.17
CA ALA A 687 7.96 -21.41 -23.55
C ALA A 687 7.29 -22.58 -24.31
N ASP A 688 6.23 -23.12 -23.74
CA ASP A 688 5.45 -24.24 -24.27
C ASP A 688 4.26 -23.76 -25.14
N GLY A 689 4.05 -22.45 -25.20
CA GLY A 689 2.96 -21.81 -25.95
C GLY A 689 1.60 -21.95 -25.27
N VAL A 690 1.57 -22.26 -23.96
CA VAL A 690 0.36 -22.27 -23.15
C VAL A 690 0.18 -20.89 -22.53
N ASP A 691 -0.91 -20.23 -22.93
CA ASP A 691 -1.31 -18.95 -22.36
C ASP A 691 -1.78 -19.14 -20.91
N LEU A 692 -1.60 -18.11 -20.09
CA LEU A 692 -2.14 -18.08 -18.74
C LEU A 692 -3.67 -18.05 -18.80
N THR A 693 -4.32 -18.54 -17.73
CA THR A 693 -5.74 -18.28 -17.50
C THR A 693 -5.87 -17.23 -16.42
N TYR A 694 -6.75 -16.24 -16.61
CA TYR A 694 -7.06 -15.22 -15.61
C TYR A 694 -8.49 -15.41 -15.13
N TYR A 695 -8.66 -15.66 -13.84
CA TYR A 695 -9.97 -15.83 -13.24
C TYR A 695 -10.45 -14.46 -12.72
N PHE A 696 -11.58 -13.99 -13.24
CA PHE A 696 -12.20 -12.74 -12.83
C PHE A 696 -12.65 -12.81 -11.37
N ILE A 697 -12.14 -11.90 -10.53
CA ILE A 697 -12.52 -11.77 -9.12
C ILE A 697 -13.77 -10.89 -9.04
N ALA A 698 -13.65 -9.64 -9.47
CA ALA A 698 -14.68 -8.61 -9.39
C ALA A 698 -14.33 -7.39 -10.26
N MET A 699 -15.29 -6.46 -10.40
CA MET A 699 -15.06 -5.11 -10.91
C MET A 699 -15.36 -4.06 -9.85
N ALA A 700 -14.60 -2.97 -9.83
CA ALA A 700 -14.64 -1.97 -8.75
C ALA A 700 -15.80 -0.93 -8.86
N GLY A 701 -16.33 -0.73 -10.07
CA GLY A 701 -17.29 0.33 -10.39
C GLY A 701 -16.65 1.47 -11.18
N GLY A 702 -17.43 2.24 -11.94
CA GLY A 702 -16.91 3.34 -12.73
C GLY A 702 -17.97 4.34 -13.16
N GLU A 703 -17.57 5.40 -13.87
CA GLU A 703 -18.45 6.54 -14.20
C GLU A 703 -19.81 6.12 -14.85
N GLN A 704 -19.79 5.06 -15.65
CA GLN A 704 -20.94 4.52 -16.39
C GLN A 704 -21.51 3.22 -15.77
N ASN A 705 -21.01 2.80 -14.61
CA ASN A 705 -21.62 1.74 -13.82
C ASN A 705 -23.01 2.20 -13.31
N SER A 706 -23.98 1.28 -13.32
CA SER A 706 -25.38 1.62 -13.03
C SER A 706 -25.61 2.10 -11.59
N ARG A 707 -24.84 1.60 -10.62
CA ARG A 707 -24.90 2.03 -9.22
C ARG A 707 -24.26 3.41 -9.05
N MET A 708 -23.12 3.65 -9.68
CA MET A 708 -22.45 4.96 -9.60
C MET A 708 -23.30 6.05 -10.23
N ALA A 709 -23.84 5.81 -11.42
CA ALA A 709 -24.75 6.74 -12.10
C ALA A 709 -26.03 7.05 -11.28
N ALA A 710 -26.47 6.11 -10.44
CA ALA A 710 -27.62 6.28 -9.56
C ALA A 710 -27.28 6.94 -8.20
N GLY A 711 -26.00 7.23 -7.94
CA GLY A 711 -25.55 7.81 -6.66
C GLY A 711 -25.57 6.83 -5.50
N VAL A 712 -25.37 5.54 -5.76
CA VAL A 712 -25.26 4.51 -4.71
C VAL A 712 -23.87 4.60 -4.08
N GLY A 713 -23.80 5.05 -2.83
CA GLY A 713 -22.59 5.13 -2.03
C GLY A 713 -22.54 4.06 -0.93
N ILE A 714 -21.33 3.73 -0.47
CA ILE A 714 -21.09 2.86 0.70
C ILE A 714 -20.04 3.52 1.61
N PRO A 715 -20.41 3.94 2.84
CA PRO A 715 -21.75 3.88 3.44
C PRO A 715 -22.76 4.78 2.72
N LYS A 716 -24.04 4.64 3.06
CA LYS A 716 -25.11 5.42 2.44
C LYS A 716 -24.84 6.93 2.44
N GLY A 717 -25.12 7.61 1.32
CA GLY A 717 -25.09 9.08 1.21
C GLY A 717 -23.71 9.70 0.99
N VAL A 718 -22.67 8.89 0.75
CA VAL A 718 -21.30 9.41 0.49
C VAL A 718 -21.08 9.87 -0.95
N ALA A 719 -21.94 9.47 -1.88
CA ALA A 719 -21.92 9.95 -3.26
C ALA A 719 -22.31 11.44 -3.32
N CYS A 720 -21.51 12.24 -4.03
CA CYS A 720 -21.74 13.69 -4.11
C CYS A 720 -22.71 14.07 -5.22
N TYR A 721 -23.61 15.01 -4.95
CA TYR A 721 -24.59 15.54 -5.92
C TYR A 721 -24.35 17.04 -6.15
N ASP A 722 -24.18 17.44 -7.41
CA ASP A 722 -23.83 18.83 -7.78
C ASP A 722 -25.05 19.75 -7.96
N GLY A 723 -26.27 19.21 -7.82
CA GLY A 723 -27.52 19.91 -8.08
C GLY A 723 -28.25 19.40 -9.33
N GLU A 724 -27.52 18.81 -10.28
CA GLU A 724 -28.05 18.28 -11.55
C GLU A 724 -27.86 16.76 -11.67
N LYS A 725 -26.70 16.25 -11.23
CA LYS A 725 -26.34 14.84 -11.28
C LYS A 725 -25.42 14.46 -10.12
N TYR A 726 -25.23 13.16 -9.95
CA TYR A 726 -24.15 12.66 -9.10
C TYR A 726 -22.80 12.89 -9.78
N THR A 727 -21.81 13.24 -8.97
CA THR A 727 -20.39 13.19 -9.37
C THR A 727 -19.99 11.73 -9.39
N THR A 728 -19.41 11.30 -10.50
CA THR A 728 -19.06 9.90 -10.76
C THR A 728 -17.65 9.83 -11.34
N SER A 729 -16.83 8.90 -10.85
CA SER A 729 -15.48 8.61 -11.37
C SER A 729 -15.27 7.10 -11.53
N SER A 730 -14.10 6.70 -12.02
CA SER A 730 -13.59 5.34 -11.86
C SER A 730 -13.32 5.02 -10.39
N HIS A 731 -13.56 3.78 -10.03
CA HIS A 731 -13.02 3.14 -8.84
C HIS A 731 -12.02 2.09 -9.29
N GLU A 732 -10.95 1.88 -8.53
CA GLU A 732 -10.01 0.76 -8.75
C GLU A 732 -9.76 -0.06 -7.48
N PHE A 733 -9.17 -1.23 -7.67
CA PHE A 733 -8.47 -1.92 -6.59
C PHE A 733 -6.98 -1.59 -6.70
N SER A 734 -6.27 -1.52 -5.58
CA SER A 734 -4.89 -0.99 -5.62
C SER A 734 -3.91 -1.75 -4.72
N GLY A 735 -4.30 -2.15 -3.51
CA GLY A 735 -3.46 -2.93 -2.60
C GLY A 735 -3.87 -4.39 -2.46
N VAL A 736 -2.87 -5.27 -2.29
CA VAL A 736 -3.04 -6.71 -2.04
C VAL A 736 -1.98 -7.25 -1.05
N PHE A 737 -2.36 -8.15 -0.14
CA PHE A 737 -1.41 -8.85 0.76
C PHE A 737 -1.90 -10.23 1.21
N ASP A 738 -0.99 -11.20 1.29
CA ASP A 738 -1.26 -12.54 1.84
C ASP A 738 -1.18 -12.55 3.38
N ALA A 739 -2.33 -12.70 4.04
CA ALA A 739 -2.44 -12.80 5.50
C ALA A 739 -2.53 -14.25 6.00
N SER A 740 -2.42 -15.25 5.12
CA SER A 740 -2.74 -16.64 5.42
C SER A 740 -1.87 -17.24 6.53
N GLY A 741 -0.57 -16.95 6.52
CA GLY A 741 0.39 -17.43 7.50
C GLY A 741 0.19 -16.85 8.89
N LEU A 742 -0.48 -15.70 9.01
CA LEU A 742 -0.85 -15.11 10.30
C LEU A 742 -1.95 -15.90 10.99
N VAL A 743 -2.80 -16.62 10.26
CA VAL A 743 -3.96 -17.33 10.82
C VAL A 743 -3.89 -18.85 10.69
N ARG A 744 -2.82 -19.38 10.10
CA ARG A 744 -2.61 -20.81 9.92
C ARG A 744 -2.53 -21.55 11.26
N LYS A 745 -3.24 -22.68 11.35
CA LYS A 745 -3.31 -23.54 12.53
C LYS A 745 -2.76 -24.94 12.26
N ASP A 746 -2.29 -25.59 13.32
CA ASP A 746 -1.97 -27.02 13.31
C ASP A 746 -3.24 -27.89 13.41
N ILE A 747 -3.06 -29.21 13.36
CA ILE A 747 -4.17 -30.18 13.46
C ILE A 747 -4.87 -30.18 14.83
N LEU A 748 -4.25 -29.60 15.85
CA LEU A 748 -4.81 -29.45 17.19
C LEU A 748 -5.56 -28.11 17.36
N GLY A 749 -5.54 -27.25 16.34
CA GLY A 749 -6.17 -25.93 16.33
C GLY A 749 -5.31 -24.81 16.92
N ASN A 750 -4.04 -25.05 17.21
CA ASN A 750 -3.12 -24.02 17.69
C ASN A 750 -2.58 -23.21 16.51
N PHE A 751 -2.42 -21.90 16.69
CA PHE A 751 -1.74 -21.07 15.70
C PHE A 751 -0.26 -21.46 15.58
N LEU A 752 0.23 -21.53 14.34
CA LEU A 752 1.61 -21.92 14.05
C LEU A 752 2.63 -20.78 14.19
N LEU A 753 2.17 -19.53 14.12
CA LEU A 753 2.99 -18.33 14.22
C LEU A 753 2.73 -17.60 15.54
N SER A 754 3.77 -17.16 16.21
CA SER A 754 3.75 -16.20 17.33
C SER A 754 4.18 -14.81 16.85
N ALA A 755 3.75 -13.75 17.55
CA ALA A 755 4.22 -12.39 17.35
C ALA A 755 5.73 -12.20 17.59
N SER A 756 6.37 -13.12 18.32
CA SER A 756 7.81 -13.11 18.56
C SER A 756 8.64 -13.78 17.45
N ASP A 757 7.97 -14.45 16.51
CA ASP A 757 8.64 -15.13 15.40
C ASP A 757 9.07 -14.14 14.30
N ILE A 758 10.08 -14.53 13.52
CA ILE A 758 10.59 -13.75 12.39
C ILE A 758 9.72 -13.92 11.14
N GLY A 759 9.84 -12.98 10.19
CA GLY A 759 9.06 -12.99 8.95
C GLY A 759 9.28 -14.22 8.06
N ALA A 760 10.45 -14.86 8.14
CA ALA A 760 10.71 -16.10 7.38
C ALA A 760 9.73 -17.22 7.75
N LEU A 761 9.28 -17.28 9.02
CA LEU A 761 8.27 -18.23 9.45
C LEU A 761 6.86 -17.85 8.95
N LYS A 762 6.53 -16.55 8.89
CA LYS A 762 5.28 -16.09 8.22
C LYS A 762 5.28 -16.55 6.77
N ARG A 763 6.32 -16.21 5.98
CA ARG A 763 6.42 -16.59 4.56
C ARG A 763 6.35 -18.10 4.35
N ALA A 764 6.98 -18.88 5.25
CA ALA A 764 6.87 -20.34 5.22
C ALA A 764 5.44 -20.83 5.49
N ASN A 765 4.71 -20.19 6.39
CA ASN A 765 3.31 -20.50 6.65
C ASN A 765 2.40 -20.05 5.49
N ASP A 766 2.60 -18.87 4.91
CA ASP A 766 1.86 -18.39 3.73
C ASP A 766 1.97 -19.40 2.59
N ARG A 767 3.20 -19.84 2.28
CA ARG A 767 3.50 -20.85 1.26
C ARG A 767 2.79 -22.17 1.48
N ALA A 768 2.55 -22.55 2.73
CA ALA A 768 1.97 -23.83 3.08
C ALA A 768 0.43 -23.81 3.14
N VAL A 769 -0.21 -22.68 2.83
CA VAL A 769 -1.67 -22.58 2.68
C VAL A 769 -2.04 -22.78 1.21
N PRO A 770 -2.88 -23.77 0.89
CA PRO A 770 -3.42 -23.95 -0.47
C PRO A 770 -4.09 -22.67 -0.99
N ILE A 771 -4.00 -22.42 -2.30
CA ILE A 771 -4.51 -21.18 -2.91
C ILE A 771 -5.97 -20.87 -2.56
N ASN A 772 -6.86 -21.86 -2.57
CA ASN A 772 -8.29 -21.70 -2.24
C ASN A 772 -8.58 -21.65 -0.72
N GLU A 773 -7.56 -21.81 0.12
CA GLU A 773 -7.65 -21.64 1.58
C GLU A 773 -7.01 -20.33 2.06
N LYS A 774 -6.43 -19.54 1.15
CA LYS A 774 -5.74 -18.30 1.49
C LYS A 774 -6.70 -17.21 1.98
N TYR A 775 -6.16 -16.33 2.82
CA TYR A 775 -6.78 -15.12 3.35
C TYR A 775 -6.05 -13.93 2.74
N ILE A 776 -6.67 -13.29 1.76
CA ILE A 776 -6.03 -12.25 0.95
C ILE A 776 -6.72 -10.92 1.25
N ILE A 777 -5.97 -9.96 1.76
CA ILE A 777 -6.49 -8.62 2.00
C ILE A 777 -6.36 -7.84 0.69
N MET A 778 -7.41 -7.11 0.31
CA MET A 778 -7.42 -6.20 -0.82
C MET A 778 -7.96 -4.83 -0.42
N THR A 779 -7.59 -3.77 -1.10
CA THR A 779 -8.21 -2.45 -0.97
C THR A 779 -8.96 -2.08 -2.25
N LEU A 780 -9.98 -1.24 -2.11
CA LEU A 780 -10.72 -0.65 -3.21
C LEU A 780 -10.87 0.84 -2.97
N GLN A 781 -10.45 1.60 -3.97
CA GLN A 781 -10.46 3.05 -4.08
C GLN A 781 -11.81 3.55 -4.60
N ALA A 782 -12.43 4.52 -3.91
CA ALA A 782 -13.64 5.21 -4.39
C ALA A 782 -13.45 6.72 -4.25
N SER A 783 -12.62 7.27 -5.13
CA SER A 783 -12.02 8.60 -4.96
C SER A 783 -13.00 9.77 -5.14
N ASP A 784 -14.16 9.55 -5.75
CA ASP A 784 -15.25 10.51 -5.92
C ASP A 784 -16.23 10.56 -4.74
N TRP A 785 -16.11 9.65 -3.78
CA TRP A 785 -16.94 9.63 -2.58
C TRP A 785 -16.39 10.53 -1.49
N SER A 786 -16.82 11.79 -1.50
CA SER A 786 -16.38 12.81 -0.54
C SER A 786 -17.54 13.52 0.19
N CYS A 787 -18.76 12.98 0.14
CA CYS A 787 -19.95 13.56 0.76
C CYS A 787 -20.43 12.73 1.97
N GLY A 788 -21.60 13.06 2.52
CA GLY A 788 -22.17 12.36 3.68
C GLY A 788 -21.22 12.36 4.88
N VAL A 789 -21.10 11.22 5.55
CA VAL A 789 -20.19 11.04 6.70
C VAL A 789 -18.72 11.33 6.36
N ILE A 790 -18.27 11.07 5.13
CA ILE A 790 -16.87 11.33 4.73
C ILE A 790 -16.62 12.83 4.69
N GLY A 791 -17.46 13.57 3.94
CA GLY A 791 -17.34 15.02 3.80
C GLY A 791 -17.59 15.77 5.11
N ALA A 792 -18.55 15.33 5.91
CA ALA A 792 -18.91 15.97 7.18
C ALA A 792 -17.79 15.92 8.22
N PHE A 793 -16.92 14.90 8.17
CA PHE A 793 -15.83 14.72 9.11
C PHE A 793 -14.44 14.90 8.50
N ALA A 794 -14.35 15.46 7.28
CA ALA A 794 -13.09 15.66 6.56
C ALA A 794 -12.24 14.38 6.49
N ALA A 795 -12.88 13.24 6.21
CA ALA A 795 -12.23 11.94 6.06
C ALA A 795 -11.64 11.73 4.63
N ASP A 796 -11.44 12.82 3.89
CA ASP A 796 -10.91 12.88 2.52
C ASP A 796 -11.81 12.19 1.48
N ARG A 797 -11.67 10.87 1.29
CA ARG A 797 -12.32 10.08 0.22
C ARG A 797 -12.77 8.70 0.69
N GLY A 798 -13.57 8.03 -0.15
CA GLY A 798 -14.17 6.74 0.10
C GLY A 798 -13.30 5.55 -0.29
N GLY A 799 -13.79 4.35 0.04
CA GLY A 799 -13.14 3.09 -0.28
C GLY A 799 -13.43 2.00 0.75
N GLN A 800 -12.91 0.80 0.50
CA GLN A 800 -13.08 -0.36 1.35
C GLN A 800 -11.80 -1.16 1.54
N TRP A 801 -11.66 -1.76 2.71
CA TRP A 801 -10.69 -2.81 3.00
C TRP A 801 -11.45 -4.13 2.98
N LEU A 802 -10.95 -5.06 2.19
CA LEU A 802 -11.65 -6.29 1.82
C LEU A 802 -10.80 -7.51 2.21
N LEU A 803 -11.48 -8.62 2.48
CA LEU A 803 -10.87 -9.94 2.61
C LEU A 803 -11.47 -10.85 1.54
N TYR A 804 -10.59 -11.44 0.73
CA TYR A 804 -10.90 -12.36 -0.35
C TYR A 804 -10.36 -13.76 -0.04
N GLN A 805 -11.19 -14.76 -0.32
CA GLN A 805 -10.81 -16.17 -0.27
C GLN A 805 -11.03 -16.78 -1.67
N PRO A 806 -9.96 -17.18 -2.37
CA PRO A 806 -10.07 -17.72 -3.72
C PRO A 806 -10.88 -19.01 -3.80
N ASN A 807 -11.51 -19.21 -4.94
CA ASN A 807 -12.12 -20.47 -5.35
C ASN A 807 -11.91 -20.66 -6.86
N ILE A 808 -10.67 -21.01 -7.23
CA ILE A 808 -10.26 -21.21 -8.61
C ILE A 808 -10.02 -22.69 -8.92
N PRO A 809 -10.11 -23.11 -10.19
CA PRO A 809 -9.62 -24.41 -10.62
C PRO A 809 -8.15 -24.59 -10.22
N VAL A 810 -7.86 -25.71 -9.57
CA VAL A 810 -6.49 -26.13 -9.28
C VAL A 810 -6.28 -27.51 -9.89
N ASP A 811 -5.12 -27.75 -10.48
CA ASP A 811 -4.74 -29.09 -10.92
C ASP A 811 -4.62 -30.00 -9.70
N GLU A 812 -5.70 -30.73 -9.40
CA GLU A 812 -5.71 -31.80 -8.41
C GLU A 812 -4.99 -33.04 -8.95
N ALA A 813 -3.72 -32.88 -9.33
CA ALA A 813 -2.83 -34.00 -9.48
C ALA A 813 -2.30 -34.41 -8.08
N VAL A 814 -2.98 -35.39 -7.50
CA VAL A 814 -2.55 -36.27 -6.39
C VAL A 814 -2.90 -35.80 -4.97
N PHE A 815 -4.13 -36.14 -4.54
CA PHE A 815 -4.45 -36.42 -3.13
C PHE A 815 -3.91 -37.78 -2.69
#